data_AF-A0A956V7Q4-F1
#
_entry.id   AF-A0A956V7Q4-F1
#
_cell.length_a   1.000
_cell.length_b   1.000
_cell.length_c   1.000
_cell.angle_alpha   90.00
_cell.angle_beta   90.00
_cell.angle_gamma   90.00
#
_symmetry.space_group_name_H-M   'P 1'
#
loop_
_entity.id
_entity.type
_entity.pdbx_description
1 polymer ?
#
loop_
_entity_poly.entity_id
_entity_poly.type
_entity_poly.pdbx_seq_one_letter_code
_entity_poly.pdbx_strand_id
1 'polypeptide(L)'
;MKQILLLLLLLTLLSACASKSSFAISLSKEAIELDQGPGEGKTNIATLTVTVSRSGSNSSSVNLEASNLPNGVTVNPVVISAGKTNGTLTFVASQTAAEGDYEVTVKGTSDNTSAERTVRVKIFANSDFILIPSLSSLTLEQGSVSSLEVQVSRDVSFRGDITVDLETNPFVEANSVTLADSQTVAKLELTPLQISSGVKTINILAQSENSRYTYPIEFTVMPPAADPDFDFSLSPTELELPWNLERDLKVSVLRNSRFTGTIEISPVNVPDGITVSSLTLDAAQQTGIIKLEAGPDTGTSTAKIVFEALGTGDFANVRNTATLTVTTLEKPTIKTEVLATGLTIPWDIEFAPDGSLYITERGGKTKLYKDGAVTELSNSLAVYAPGGEPGLMGMTLDPDFASNNHMYVCYTYEVNKVHENRISRVTVSGSSLIDEKILVDEIPGGSIHDGCRLKFGPDGNLYASTGDAGYPNFSQDTKNLAGKILRIKPDGSIPSDNPFGTAVWTYGLRNTQGLVFHPNGNLYGTEHGDADNDEINSLKINKNYGWPNVNGTQKVDGYEPALRAYTPTIAPAGIIVYEGDLFPEFQGDLLFVTLKTGGLHHLELNEDGSIKADNLIFDNDFGRLRDIEVAPDGRIFIVTSNQDGRARGDLGFPLEEDDRLIALSR
;
A
#
# COMPACT_ATOMS: atom_id res chain seq x y z
N MET A 1 90.57 38.46 48.01
CA MET A 1 90.73 37.09 48.57
C MET A 1 89.41 36.38 48.93
N LYS A 2 88.28 37.07 49.16
CA LYS A 2 86.95 36.43 49.37
C LYS A 2 86.16 36.07 48.08
N GLN A 3 86.61 36.49 46.89
CA GLN A 3 85.94 36.14 45.62
C GLN A 3 86.50 34.88 44.93
N ILE A 4 87.68 34.38 45.33
CA ILE A 4 88.27 33.15 44.77
C ILE A 4 87.75 31.91 45.51
N LEU A 5 87.34 32.04 46.77
CA LEU A 5 86.77 30.94 47.56
C LEU A 5 85.31 30.63 47.20
N LEU A 6 84.56 31.60 46.67
CA LEU A 6 83.19 31.39 46.18
C LEU A 6 83.17 30.72 44.79
N LEU A 7 84.20 30.96 43.96
CA LEU A 7 84.33 30.34 42.65
C LEU A 7 84.82 28.88 42.73
N LEU A 8 85.62 28.53 43.75
CA LEU A 8 86.04 27.13 43.99
C LEU A 8 84.96 26.28 44.67
N LEU A 9 84.02 26.89 45.42
CA LEU A 9 82.85 26.18 45.96
C LEU A 9 81.75 25.98 44.89
N LEU A 10 81.68 26.86 43.86
CA LEU A 10 80.81 26.66 42.71
C LEU A 10 81.36 25.63 41.71
N LEU A 11 82.69 25.51 41.58
CA LEU A 11 83.33 24.51 40.70
C LEU A 11 83.34 23.08 41.27
N THR A 12 83.05 22.91 42.57
CA THR A 12 82.90 21.59 43.20
C THR A 12 81.45 21.14 43.35
N LEU A 13 80.48 21.99 43.01
CA LEU A 13 79.05 21.66 42.93
C LEU A 13 78.49 21.58 41.50
N LEU A 14 79.30 21.86 40.47
CA LEU A 14 78.90 21.71 39.06
C LEU A 14 79.50 20.49 38.36
N SER A 15 80.22 19.62 39.09
CA SER A 15 80.72 18.33 38.56
C SER A 15 79.83 17.13 38.92
N ALA A 16 78.56 17.36 39.30
CA ALA A 16 77.58 16.30 39.58
C ALA A 16 76.17 16.67 39.10
N CYS A 17 76.05 17.05 37.83
CA CYS A 17 74.81 16.85 37.09
C CYS A 17 75.13 16.75 35.59
N ALA A 18 75.92 15.73 35.21
CA ALA A 18 75.79 15.20 33.86
C ALA A 18 74.30 14.81 33.72
N SER A 19 73.63 15.35 32.71
CA SER A 19 72.25 14.95 32.36
C SER A 19 72.19 13.43 32.35
N LYS A 20 71.52 12.82 33.34
CA LYS A 20 71.18 11.40 33.26
C LYS A 20 70.46 11.24 31.93
N SER A 21 71.05 10.47 31.04
CA SER A 21 70.42 10.09 29.79
C SER A 21 69.10 9.42 30.11
N SER A 22 67.98 9.98 29.64
CA SER A 22 66.64 9.43 29.85
C SER A 22 65.99 9.02 28.53
N PHE A 23 65.25 7.92 28.53
CA PHE A 23 64.38 7.53 27.42
C PHE A 23 62.96 7.28 27.93
N ALA A 24 61.98 7.39 27.03
CA ALA A 24 60.60 7.03 27.26
C ALA A 24 60.18 5.95 26.24
N ILE A 25 59.23 5.12 26.63
CA ILE A 25 58.59 4.17 25.71
C ILE A 25 57.12 4.56 25.50
N SER A 26 56.63 4.36 24.28
CA SER A 26 55.21 4.42 23.93
C SER A 26 54.80 3.15 23.20
N LEU A 27 53.53 2.77 23.36
CA LEU A 27 52.97 1.56 22.78
C LEU A 27 52.10 1.94 21.58
N SER A 28 52.09 1.10 20.54
CA SER A 28 51.23 1.33 19.36
C SER A 28 49.74 1.13 19.64
N LYS A 29 49.40 0.47 20.75
CA LYS A 29 48.03 0.13 21.16
C LYS A 29 47.93 0.15 22.68
N GLU A 30 46.76 0.52 23.20
CA GLU A 30 46.45 0.44 24.64
C GLU A 30 45.95 -0.95 25.07
N ALA A 31 45.48 -1.75 24.11
CA ALA A 31 45.06 -3.14 24.29
C ALA A 31 45.49 -4.02 23.12
N ILE A 32 45.73 -5.30 23.39
CA ILE A 32 45.90 -6.37 22.40
C ILE A 32 44.97 -7.53 22.75
N GLU A 33 44.46 -8.18 21.73
CA GLU A 33 43.56 -9.33 21.84
C GLU A 33 44.25 -10.56 21.24
N LEU A 34 44.09 -11.70 21.89
CA LEU A 34 44.58 -13.01 21.47
C LEU A 34 43.46 -14.03 21.70
N ASP A 35 43.28 -14.99 20.80
CA ASP A 35 42.52 -16.19 21.14
C ASP A 35 43.48 -17.23 21.71
N GLN A 36 42.94 -18.17 22.49
CA GLN A 36 43.66 -19.41 22.82
C GLN A 36 44.24 -20.04 21.53
N GLY A 37 45.46 -20.56 21.64
CA GLY A 37 46.15 -21.16 20.50
C GLY A 37 45.36 -22.36 19.92
N PRO A 38 45.32 -22.55 18.60
CA PRO A 38 44.77 -23.77 18.02
C PRO A 38 45.67 -24.94 18.44
N GLY A 39 45.10 -26.05 18.91
CA GLY A 39 45.88 -27.27 19.17
C GLY A 39 46.72 -27.71 17.96
N GLU A 40 47.87 -28.34 18.23
CA GLU A 40 48.87 -28.81 17.24
C GLU A 40 49.56 -27.72 16.41
N GLY A 41 50.66 -27.16 16.95
CA GLY A 41 51.70 -26.49 16.15
C GLY A 41 51.32 -25.18 15.45
N LYS A 42 50.11 -24.66 15.65
CA LYS A 42 49.68 -23.31 15.22
C LYS A 42 49.72 -22.37 16.43
N THR A 43 50.13 -21.12 16.21
CA THR A 43 50.28 -20.11 17.27
C THR A 43 49.36 -18.95 16.98
N ASN A 44 48.57 -18.52 17.97
CA ASN A 44 47.84 -17.26 17.87
C ASN A 44 48.76 -16.14 18.35
N ILE A 45 48.94 -15.12 17.51
CA ILE A 45 50.01 -14.14 17.67
C ILE A 45 49.42 -12.73 17.60
N ALA A 46 49.75 -11.92 18.60
CA ALA A 46 49.52 -10.49 18.59
C ALA A 46 50.87 -9.77 18.68
N THR A 47 51.01 -8.69 17.93
CA THR A 47 52.21 -7.86 17.96
C THR A 47 51.93 -6.50 18.57
N LEU A 48 52.90 -6.03 19.36
CA LEU A 48 52.89 -4.71 19.97
C LEU A 48 54.16 -3.98 19.57
N THR A 49 54.01 -2.89 18.80
CA THR A 49 55.16 -2.05 18.46
C THR A 49 55.41 -1.10 19.62
N VAL A 50 56.64 -1.13 20.13
CA VAL A 50 57.14 -0.25 21.18
C VAL A 50 58.09 0.76 20.55
N THR A 51 57.78 2.04 20.74
CA THR A 51 58.62 3.14 20.25
C THR A 51 59.41 3.74 21.41
N VAL A 52 60.72 3.84 21.22
CA VAL A 52 61.66 4.45 22.18
C VAL A 52 61.97 5.87 21.74
N SER A 53 61.65 6.84 22.60
CA SER A 53 62.05 8.24 22.46
C SER A 53 63.22 8.53 23.39
N ARG A 54 64.39 8.93 22.84
CA ARG A 54 65.63 9.17 23.61
C ARG A 54 65.89 10.67 23.76
N SER A 55 66.39 11.08 24.93
CA SER A 55 66.83 12.46 25.21
C SER A 55 68.33 12.49 25.54
N GLY A 56 69.07 13.44 24.94
CA GLY A 56 70.53 13.54 25.05
C GLY A 56 71.30 12.65 24.05
N SER A 57 72.62 12.59 24.16
CA SER A 57 73.52 11.86 23.24
C SER A 57 73.53 10.33 23.43
N ASN A 58 72.51 9.74 24.06
CA ASN A 58 72.52 8.33 24.40
C ASN A 58 72.15 7.47 23.18
N SER A 59 73.12 6.67 22.71
CA SER A 59 72.97 5.72 21.61
C SER A 59 72.92 4.27 22.10
N SER A 60 72.71 3.99 23.38
CA SER A 60 72.65 2.62 23.91
C SER A 60 71.41 1.84 23.41
N SER A 61 71.54 0.51 23.36
CA SER A 61 70.42 -0.39 23.09
C SER A 61 69.41 -0.41 24.24
N VAL A 62 68.13 -0.64 23.93
CA VAL A 62 67.07 -0.81 24.92
C VAL A 62 66.56 -2.24 24.85
N ASN A 63 66.64 -2.97 25.96
CA ASN A 63 66.06 -4.31 26.10
C ASN A 63 64.59 -4.16 26.51
N LEU A 64 63.69 -4.74 25.73
CA LEU A 64 62.26 -4.79 25.98
C LEU A 64 61.88 -6.17 26.51
N GLU A 65 61.21 -6.17 27.66
CA GLU A 65 60.66 -7.36 28.29
C GLU A 65 59.21 -7.10 28.70
N ALA A 66 58.41 -8.17 28.76
CA ALA A 66 57.03 -8.12 29.25
C ALA A 66 56.91 -8.98 30.51
N SER A 67 56.26 -8.45 31.54
CA SER A 67 55.99 -9.13 32.81
C SER A 67 54.51 -9.07 33.17
N ASN A 68 54.08 -9.91 34.13
CA ASN A 68 52.67 -10.16 34.47
C ASN A 68 51.89 -10.76 33.30
N LEU A 69 52.53 -11.63 32.52
CA LEU A 69 51.87 -12.33 31.42
C LEU A 69 50.78 -13.29 31.95
N PRO A 70 49.65 -13.42 31.25
CA PRO A 70 48.68 -14.47 31.51
C PRO A 70 49.33 -15.86 31.47
N ASN A 71 48.85 -16.80 32.28
CA ASN A 71 49.30 -18.19 32.20
C ASN A 71 49.10 -18.71 30.77
N GLY A 72 50.13 -19.34 30.18
CA GLY A 72 50.08 -19.86 28.81
C GLY A 72 50.34 -18.83 27.70
N VAL A 73 50.63 -17.56 28.04
CA VAL A 73 51.09 -16.54 27.09
C VAL A 73 52.59 -16.33 27.23
N THR A 74 53.29 -16.29 26.10
CA THR A 74 54.74 -16.04 26.05
C THR A 74 55.05 -14.81 25.20
N VAL A 75 56.11 -14.09 25.59
CA VAL A 75 56.65 -12.97 24.82
C VAL A 75 58.16 -13.12 24.79
N ASN A 76 58.75 -13.15 23.60
CA ASN A 76 60.20 -13.16 23.47
C ASN A 76 60.74 -11.74 23.68
N PRO A 77 61.76 -11.55 24.56
CA PRO A 77 62.42 -10.26 24.73
C PRO A 77 62.99 -9.72 23.42
N VAL A 78 62.96 -8.39 23.25
CA VAL A 78 63.42 -7.72 22.02
C VAL A 78 64.46 -6.67 22.37
N VAL A 79 65.58 -6.67 21.65
CA VAL A 79 66.61 -5.64 21.80
C VAL A 79 66.49 -4.61 20.69
N ILE A 80 66.13 -3.37 21.05
CA ILE A 80 66.20 -2.22 20.14
C ILE A 80 67.64 -1.74 20.12
N SER A 81 68.34 -2.02 19.02
CA SER A 81 69.74 -1.61 18.81
C SER A 81 69.93 -0.09 18.86
N ALA A 82 71.16 0.32 19.16
CA ALA A 82 71.64 1.70 19.08
C ALA A 82 71.14 2.43 17.82
N GLY A 83 70.49 3.59 17.99
CA GLY A 83 70.01 4.41 16.87
C GLY A 83 68.70 3.94 16.18
N LYS A 84 68.10 2.82 16.61
CA LYS A 84 66.76 2.40 16.17
C LYS A 84 65.70 2.88 17.16
N THR A 85 64.51 3.20 16.66
CA THR A 85 63.41 3.73 17.48
C THR A 85 62.36 2.69 17.84
N ASN A 86 62.17 1.65 17.02
CA ASN A 86 61.04 0.73 17.16
C ASN A 86 61.52 -0.70 17.42
N GLY A 87 60.77 -1.43 18.24
CA GLY A 87 60.88 -2.87 18.43
C GLY A 87 59.48 -3.47 18.54
N THR A 88 59.33 -4.73 18.13
CA THR A 88 58.02 -5.39 18.09
C THR A 88 58.02 -6.57 19.04
N LEU A 89 57.28 -6.47 20.14
CA LEU A 89 57.02 -7.60 21.01
C LEU A 89 55.95 -8.49 20.37
N THR A 90 56.23 -9.79 20.31
CA THR A 90 55.32 -10.80 19.76
C THR A 90 54.78 -11.62 20.92
N PHE A 91 53.50 -11.46 21.21
CA PHE A 91 52.75 -12.25 22.17
C PHE A 91 52.22 -13.50 21.50
N VAL A 92 52.43 -14.65 22.15
CA VAL A 92 52.01 -15.95 21.65
C VAL A 92 51.18 -16.63 22.71
N ALA A 93 49.91 -16.90 22.41
CA ALA A 93 49.01 -17.65 23.30
C ALA A 93 49.03 -19.15 22.96
N SER A 94 49.16 -19.99 24.00
CA SER A 94 49.00 -21.44 23.87
C SER A 94 47.51 -21.84 23.87
N GLN A 95 47.23 -23.10 23.53
CA GLN A 95 45.89 -23.70 23.67
C GLN A 95 45.35 -23.74 25.10
N THR A 96 46.21 -23.53 26.10
CA THR A 96 45.85 -23.50 27.53
C THR A 96 46.04 -22.11 28.12
N ALA A 97 46.11 -21.07 27.28
CA ALA A 97 46.21 -19.71 27.75
C ALA A 97 44.97 -19.38 28.59
N ALA A 98 45.20 -18.84 29.79
CA ALA A 98 44.13 -18.48 30.70
C ALA A 98 43.32 -17.33 30.11
N GLU A 99 42.01 -17.56 29.96
CA GLU A 99 41.05 -16.60 29.43
C GLU A 99 40.92 -15.37 30.33
N GLY A 100 40.49 -14.25 29.77
CA GLY A 100 40.17 -13.03 30.52
C GLY A 100 41.04 -11.82 30.19
N ASP A 101 40.88 -10.77 30.99
CA ASP A 101 41.53 -9.47 30.82
C ASP A 101 42.70 -9.29 31.79
N TYR A 102 43.88 -8.98 31.25
CA TYR A 102 45.13 -8.90 32.02
C TYR A 102 45.86 -7.57 31.78
N GLU A 103 46.46 -7.00 32.82
CA GLU A 103 47.38 -5.87 32.68
C GLU A 103 48.83 -6.37 32.60
N VAL A 104 49.40 -6.32 31.39
CA VAL A 104 50.80 -6.69 31.14
C VAL A 104 51.68 -5.45 31.22
N THR A 105 52.79 -5.55 31.94
CA THR A 105 53.78 -4.47 32.03
C THR A 105 54.88 -4.69 30.99
N VAL A 106 55.05 -3.72 30.09
CA VAL A 106 56.17 -3.65 29.15
C VAL A 106 57.25 -2.76 29.75
N LYS A 107 58.43 -3.33 29.96
CA LYS A 107 59.59 -2.64 30.53
C LYS A 107 60.70 -2.53 29.50
N GLY A 108 61.12 -1.30 29.23
CA GLY A 108 62.38 -1.03 28.55
C GLY A 108 63.49 -0.78 29.56
N THR A 109 64.66 -1.42 29.39
CA THR A 109 65.84 -1.22 30.23
C THR A 109 67.06 -0.88 29.37
N SER A 110 67.81 0.16 29.75
CA SER A 110 69.05 0.56 29.08
C SER A 110 70.04 1.11 30.11
N ASP A 111 71.25 0.55 30.12
CA ASP A 111 72.32 0.81 31.09
C ASP A 111 71.83 0.69 32.55
N ASN A 112 71.45 1.80 33.18
CA ASN A 112 70.91 1.87 34.55
C ASN A 112 69.58 2.65 34.64
N THR A 113 68.87 2.77 33.52
CA THR A 113 67.57 3.46 33.44
C THR A 113 66.50 2.52 32.88
N SER A 114 65.26 2.69 33.34
CA SER A 114 64.13 1.92 32.86
C SER A 114 62.90 2.80 32.66
N ALA A 115 62.06 2.43 31.70
CA ALA A 115 60.75 3.01 31.46
C ALA A 115 59.71 1.90 31.31
N GLU A 116 58.53 2.07 31.90
CA GLU A 116 57.47 1.07 31.92
C GLU A 116 56.16 1.64 31.36
N ARG A 117 55.39 0.80 30.69
CA ARG A 117 54.01 1.06 30.24
C ARG A 117 53.19 -0.20 30.40
N THR A 118 51.91 -0.05 30.75
CA THR A 118 50.97 -1.16 30.78
C THR A 118 50.22 -1.25 29.45
N VAL A 119 49.89 -2.48 29.07
CA VAL A 119 49.00 -2.82 27.95
C VAL A 119 47.96 -3.81 28.46
N ARG A 120 46.70 -3.61 28.09
CA ARG A 120 45.65 -4.61 28.36
C ARG A 120 45.80 -5.76 27.37
N VAL A 121 45.81 -6.99 27.86
CA VAL A 121 45.87 -8.21 27.05
C VAL A 121 44.63 -9.01 27.35
N LYS A 122 43.71 -9.10 26.38
CA LYS A 122 42.51 -9.93 26.50
C LYS A 122 42.73 -11.27 25.80
N ILE A 123 42.49 -12.37 26.52
CA ILE A 123 42.56 -13.74 26.00
C ILE A 123 41.14 -14.28 25.83
N PHE A 124 40.73 -14.56 24.60
CA PHE A 124 39.46 -15.21 24.28
C PHE A 124 39.58 -16.73 24.32
N ALA A 125 38.53 -17.40 24.78
CA ALA A 125 38.38 -18.84 24.64
C ALA A 125 38.21 -19.23 23.17
N ASN A 126 38.56 -20.47 22.83
CA ASN A 126 38.10 -21.06 21.57
C ASN A 126 36.56 -21.02 21.52
N SER A 127 35.99 -20.71 20.35
CA SER A 127 34.57 -20.38 20.25
C SER A 127 33.63 -21.56 20.52
N ASP A 128 32.59 -21.29 21.32
CA ASP A 128 31.42 -22.16 21.50
C ASP A 128 30.31 -21.86 20.47
N PHE A 129 30.63 -21.13 19.40
CA PHE A 129 29.73 -20.85 18.28
C PHE A 129 30.48 -20.79 16.96
N ILE A 130 29.78 -21.07 15.85
CA ILE A 130 30.31 -20.98 14.49
C ILE A 130 29.47 -20.05 13.62
N LEU A 131 30.10 -19.50 12.58
CA LEU A 131 29.45 -18.68 11.56
C LEU A 131 29.21 -19.47 10.26
N ILE A 132 28.03 -19.28 9.68
CA ILE A 132 27.63 -19.85 8.40
C ILE A 132 27.08 -18.70 7.55
N PRO A 133 27.90 -18.04 6.74
CA PRO A 133 27.41 -17.01 5.83
C PRO A 133 26.54 -17.64 4.73
N SER A 134 25.50 -16.90 4.33
CA SER A 134 24.58 -17.29 3.24
C SER A 134 25.29 -17.46 1.88
N LEU A 135 26.46 -16.82 1.71
CA LEU A 135 27.27 -16.85 0.50
C LEU A 135 28.74 -17.14 0.85
N SER A 136 29.44 -17.89 -0.02
CA SER A 136 30.87 -18.14 0.10
C SER A 136 31.74 -17.05 -0.55
N SER A 137 31.15 -16.21 -1.40
CA SER A 137 31.79 -15.02 -1.97
C SER A 137 30.74 -13.95 -2.33
N LEU A 138 31.17 -12.69 -2.44
CA LEU A 138 30.30 -11.56 -2.77
C LEU A 138 30.91 -10.67 -3.85
N THR A 139 30.10 -10.09 -4.73
CA THR A 139 30.56 -9.02 -5.64
C THR A 139 30.01 -7.70 -5.11
N LEU A 140 30.90 -6.74 -4.88
CA LEU A 140 30.57 -5.45 -4.32
C LEU A 140 30.90 -4.34 -5.32
N GLU A 141 29.93 -3.47 -5.57
CA GLU A 141 30.13 -2.28 -6.39
C GLU A 141 30.58 -1.10 -5.53
N GLN A 142 31.60 -0.37 -6.01
CA GLN A 142 32.16 0.77 -5.28
C GLN A 142 31.11 1.87 -5.10
N GLY A 143 30.76 2.16 -3.84
CA GLY A 143 29.74 3.16 -3.48
C GLY A 143 28.33 2.59 -3.26
N SER A 144 28.11 1.30 -3.49
CA SER A 144 26.83 0.62 -3.23
C SER A 144 26.83 -0.11 -1.89
N VAL A 145 25.66 -0.21 -1.26
CA VAL A 145 25.43 -1.04 -0.06
C VAL A 145 24.93 -2.41 -0.51
N SER A 146 25.53 -3.48 0.00
CA SER A 146 25.08 -4.86 -0.23
C SER A 146 24.83 -5.56 1.10
N SER A 147 23.90 -6.51 1.16
CA SER A 147 23.63 -7.26 2.38
C SER A 147 24.17 -8.69 2.35
N LEU A 148 24.72 -9.15 3.46
CA LEU A 148 25.11 -10.53 3.71
C LEU A 148 24.43 -11.04 4.99
N GLU A 149 23.63 -12.09 4.86
CA GLU A 149 23.10 -12.79 6.04
C GLU A 149 24.12 -13.81 6.55
N VAL A 150 24.33 -13.81 7.86
CA VAL A 150 25.24 -14.71 8.57
C VAL A 150 24.46 -15.43 9.65
N GLN A 151 24.35 -16.76 9.50
CA GLN A 151 23.76 -17.61 10.52
C GLN A 151 24.80 -17.92 11.60
N VAL A 152 24.41 -17.74 12.86
CA VAL A 152 25.20 -18.05 14.04
C VAL A 152 24.66 -19.32 14.67
N SER A 153 25.48 -20.38 14.68
CA SER A 153 25.16 -21.64 15.34
C SER A 153 25.90 -21.73 16.67
N ARG A 154 25.15 -21.73 17.77
CA ARG A 154 25.67 -21.81 19.15
C ARG A 154 25.77 -23.26 19.62
N ASP A 155 26.78 -23.59 20.40
CA ASP A 155 26.78 -24.81 21.22
C ASP A 155 25.61 -24.73 22.21
N VAL A 156 25.05 -25.88 22.54
CA VAL A 156 23.91 -26.06 23.45
C VAL A 156 24.18 -25.47 24.83
N SER A 157 25.45 -25.41 25.26
CA SER A 157 25.88 -24.85 26.54
C SER A 157 26.04 -23.32 26.54
N PHE A 158 26.20 -22.69 25.38
CA PHE A 158 26.47 -21.26 25.29
C PHE A 158 25.22 -20.43 25.56
N ARG A 159 25.34 -19.40 26.41
CA ARG A 159 24.30 -18.40 26.66
C ARG A 159 24.94 -17.02 26.60
N GLY A 160 24.32 -16.10 25.87
CA GLY A 160 24.74 -14.71 25.83
C GLY A 160 24.66 -14.06 24.46
N ASP A 161 24.89 -12.75 24.46
CA ASP A 161 24.82 -11.94 23.26
C ASP A 161 26.08 -12.15 22.40
N ILE A 162 25.88 -12.18 21.09
CA ILE A 162 26.96 -12.31 20.10
C ILE A 162 26.88 -11.11 19.18
N THR A 163 27.95 -10.32 19.12
CA THR A 163 28.09 -9.23 18.15
C THR A 163 28.79 -9.76 16.92
N VAL A 164 28.18 -9.56 15.75
CA VAL A 164 28.71 -9.94 14.44
C VAL A 164 29.05 -8.66 13.66
N ASP A 165 30.27 -8.59 13.15
CA ASP A 165 30.83 -7.46 12.39
C ASP A 165 31.97 -7.97 11.49
N LEU A 166 32.82 -7.09 10.96
CA LEU A 166 34.06 -7.41 10.27
C LEU A 166 35.27 -7.21 11.19
N GLU A 167 36.25 -8.12 11.09
CA GLU A 167 37.56 -7.89 11.69
C GLU A 167 38.26 -6.72 10.98
N THR A 168 38.63 -5.66 11.74
CA THR A 168 39.25 -4.41 11.28
C THR A 168 39.83 -4.47 9.86
N ASN A 169 39.14 -3.88 8.89
CA ASN A 169 39.48 -3.96 7.48
C ASN A 169 39.53 -2.57 6.83
N PRO A 170 40.59 -2.22 6.07
CA PRO A 170 40.68 -0.91 5.40
C PRO A 170 39.88 -0.80 4.08
N PHE A 171 39.14 -1.84 3.68
CA PHE A 171 38.55 -1.95 2.33
C PHE A 171 37.01 -1.93 2.29
N VAL A 172 36.34 -2.37 3.35
CA VAL A 172 34.87 -2.47 3.42
C VAL A 172 34.45 -2.10 4.83
N GLU A 173 33.47 -1.22 4.93
CA GLU A 173 32.77 -0.93 6.18
C GLU A 173 31.54 -1.82 6.30
N ALA A 174 31.24 -2.25 7.52
CA ALA A 174 30.02 -2.97 7.85
C ALA A 174 29.32 -2.33 9.04
N ASN A 175 28.01 -2.55 9.14
CA ASN A 175 27.31 -2.37 10.40
C ASN A 175 27.69 -3.48 11.40
N SER A 176 27.54 -3.17 12.68
CA SER A 176 27.71 -4.14 13.77
C SER A 176 26.33 -4.62 14.24
N VAL A 177 26.11 -5.92 14.35
CA VAL A 177 24.82 -6.52 14.72
C VAL A 177 24.98 -7.37 15.98
N THR A 178 24.33 -6.98 17.08
CA THR A 178 24.28 -7.77 18.31
C THR A 178 23.04 -8.65 18.34
N LEU A 179 23.23 -9.97 18.39
CA LEU A 179 22.19 -10.97 18.50
C LEU A 179 21.98 -11.37 19.95
N ALA A 180 20.76 -11.19 20.45
CA ALA A 180 20.34 -11.75 21.73
C ALA A 180 20.31 -13.30 21.68
N ASP A 181 20.27 -13.95 22.84
CA ASP A 181 20.33 -15.42 22.98
C ASP A 181 19.32 -16.18 22.09
N SER A 182 18.14 -15.62 21.83
CA SER A 182 17.08 -16.21 20.99
C SER A 182 17.23 -15.95 19.48
N GLN A 183 18.19 -15.13 19.04
CA GLN A 183 18.36 -14.74 17.64
C GLN A 183 19.54 -15.47 16.99
N THR A 184 19.38 -15.96 15.77
CA THR A 184 20.38 -16.81 15.09
C THR A 184 20.89 -16.26 13.77
N VAL A 185 20.38 -15.13 13.29
CA VAL A 185 20.77 -14.54 11.99
C VAL A 185 21.13 -13.07 12.19
N ALA A 186 22.34 -12.70 11.75
CA ALA A 186 22.78 -11.31 11.64
C ALA A 186 22.78 -10.90 10.15
N LYS A 187 22.25 -9.71 9.85
CA LYS A 187 22.29 -9.11 8.51
C LYS A 187 23.33 -8.01 8.48
N LEU A 188 24.46 -8.28 7.83
CA LEU A 188 25.52 -7.30 7.63
C LEU A 188 25.26 -6.48 6.36
N GLU A 189 25.30 -5.16 6.48
CA GLU A 189 25.28 -4.19 5.39
C GLU A 189 26.71 -3.75 5.11
N LEU A 190 27.19 -4.09 3.91
CA LEU A 190 28.58 -3.94 3.49
C LEU A 190 28.71 -2.79 2.50
N THR A 191 29.61 -1.86 2.78
CA THR A 191 29.91 -0.70 1.93
C THR A 191 31.39 -0.70 1.54
N PRO A 192 31.74 -0.90 0.26
CA PRO A 192 33.13 -0.82 -0.18
C PRO A 192 33.66 0.60 -0.07
N LEU A 193 34.81 0.74 0.57
CA LEU A 193 35.58 1.98 0.55
C LEU A 193 36.25 2.16 -0.83
N GLN A 194 36.69 3.38 -1.14
CA GLN A 194 37.29 3.70 -2.44
C GLN A 194 38.61 2.94 -2.65
N ILE A 195 38.55 1.75 -3.28
CA ILE A 195 39.69 0.84 -3.45
C ILE A 195 39.83 0.37 -4.90
N SER A 196 41.03 -0.11 -5.26
CA SER A 196 41.27 -0.72 -6.57
C SER A 196 40.43 -1.99 -6.76
N SER A 197 39.79 -2.13 -7.93
CA SER A 197 39.04 -3.32 -8.32
C SER A 197 39.84 -4.62 -8.18
N GLY A 198 39.18 -5.72 -7.81
CA GLY A 198 39.77 -7.05 -7.72
C GLY A 198 39.25 -7.89 -6.54
N VAL A 199 39.73 -9.14 -6.46
CA VAL A 199 39.38 -10.09 -5.38
C VAL A 199 40.15 -9.73 -4.11
N LYS A 200 39.44 -9.75 -2.99
CA LYS A 200 39.92 -9.43 -1.64
C LYS A 200 39.30 -10.43 -0.65
N THR A 201 39.94 -10.65 0.49
CA THR A 201 39.42 -11.51 1.56
C THR A 201 39.20 -10.68 2.83
N ILE A 202 38.04 -10.82 3.47
CA ILE A 202 37.73 -10.23 4.79
C ILE A 202 37.35 -11.34 5.76
N ASN A 203 37.65 -11.16 7.03
CA ASN A 203 37.13 -12.02 8.07
C ASN A 203 35.87 -11.41 8.68
N ILE A 204 34.76 -12.14 8.63
CA ILE A 204 33.59 -11.87 9.46
C ILE A 204 33.97 -12.25 10.89
N LEU A 205 33.76 -11.35 11.83
CA LEU A 205 34.06 -11.49 13.23
C LEU A 205 32.76 -11.65 14.01
N ALA A 206 32.65 -12.73 14.80
CA ALA A 206 31.64 -12.85 15.82
C ALA A 206 32.27 -12.96 17.20
N GLN A 207 31.75 -12.19 18.15
CA GLN A 207 32.37 -12.02 19.45
C GLN A 207 31.30 -11.92 20.54
N SER A 208 31.53 -12.66 21.63
CA SER A 208 30.83 -12.51 22.90
C SER A 208 31.77 -11.93 23.96
N GLU A 209 31.35 -11.89 25.21
CA GLU A 209 32.19 -11.41 26.31
C GLU A 209 33.53 -12.18 26.42
N ASN A 210 33.49 -13.51 26.20
CA ASN A 210 34.61 -14.42 26.45
C ASN A 210 35.02 -15.29 25.25
N SER A 211 34.25 -15.32 24.16
CA SER A 211 34.49 -16.18 23.01
C SER A 211 34.51 -15.38 21.71
N ARG A 212 35.30 -15.83 20.74
CA ARG A 212 35.45 -15.18 19.43
C ARG A 212 35.59 -16.20 18.31
N TYR A 213 34.95 -15.93 17.17
CA TYR A 213 35.06 -16.74 15.96
C TYR A 213 35.25 -15.83 14.73
N THR A 214 36.15 -16.23 13.83
CA THR A 214 36.37 -15.52 12.55
C THR A 214 36.14 -16.44 11.36
N TYR A 215 35.45 -15.96 10.33
CA TYR A 215 35.22 -16.69 9.08
C TYR A 215 35.69 -15.87 7.87
N PRO A 216 36.63 -16.38 7.05
CA PRO A 216 37.09 -15.67 5.85
C PRO A 216 36.05 -15.74 4.73
N ILE A 217 35.75 -14.61 4.10
CA ILE A 217 34.92 -14.50 2.91
C ILE A 217 35.65 -13.74 1.80
N GLU A 218 35.55 -14.23 0.56
CA GLU A 218 36.10 -13.54 -0.61
C GLU A 218 35.08 -12.54 -1.17
N PHE A 219 35.53 -11.34 -1.51
CA PHE A 219 34.71 -10.37 -2.23
C PHE A 219 35.44 -9.79 -3.43
N THR A 220 34.71 -9.52 -4.50
CA THR A 220 35.21 -8.88 -5.73
C THR A 220 34.71 -7.44 -5.79
N VAL A 221 35.63 -6.46 -5.78
CA VAL A 221 35.26 -5.05 -5.95
C VAL A 221 35.23 -4.68 -7.42
N MET A 222 34.09 -4.17 -7.87
CA MET A 222 33.89 -3.61 -9.20
C MET A 222 34.19 -2.09 -9.22
N PRO A 223 34.64 -1.52 -10.37
CA PRO A 223 34.75 -0.07 -10.53
C PRO A 223 33.39 0.64 -10.31
N PRO A 224 33.38 1.95 -9.99
CA PRO A 224 32.13 2.71 -9.81
C PRO A 224 31.30 2.66 -11.10
N ALA A 225 29.97 2.53 -10.99
CA ALA A 225 29.09 2.76 -12.13
C ALA A 225 29.41 4.12 -12.78
N ALA A 226 29.42 4.14 -14.12
CA ALA A 226 29.40 5.40 -14.85
C ALA A 226 28.11 6.17 -14.50
N ASP A 227 28.17 7.52 -14.50
CA ASP A 227 27.00 8.35 -14.27
C ASP A 227 25.83 7.89 -15.16
N PRO A 228 24.61 7.75 -14.62
CA PRO A 228 23.47 7.26 -15.39
C PRO A 228 23.13 8.21 -16.55
N ASP A 229 23.08 7.63 -17.75
CA ASP A 229 22.55 8.31 -18.93
C ASP A 229 21.01 8.41 -18.91
N PHE A 230 20.33 8.22 -17.77
CA PHE A 230 18.91 8.52 -17.60
C PHE A 230 18.51 8.69 -16.12
N ASP A 231 17.51 9.54 -15.89
CA ASP A 231 16.78 9.69 -14.63
C ASP A 231 15.34 9.22 -14.80
N PHE A 232 14.70 8.82 -13.69
CA PHE A 232 13.26 8.57 -13.69
C PHE A 232 12.59 9.04 -12.39
N SER A 233 11.30 9.28 -12.47
CA SER A 233 10.48 9.76 -11.34
C SER A 233 9.11 9.09 -11.32
N LEU A 234 8.56 8.94 -10.12
CA LEU A 234 7.23 8.42 -9.86
C LEU A 234 6.26 9.57 -9.54
N SER A 235 5.02 9.46 -9.99
CA SER A 235 3.94 10.40 -9.65
C SER A 235 2.62 9.65 -9.49
N PRO A 236 1.97 9.72 -8.31
CA PRO A 236 2.42 10.39 -7.09
C PRO A 236 3.61 9.67 -6.40
N THR A 237 4.23 10.30 -5.39
CA THR A 237 5.27 9.68 -4.54
C THR A 237 4.69 8.96 -3.31
N GLU A 238 3.40 9.13 -3.07
CA GLU A 238 2.63 8.44 -2.03
C GLU A 238 1.29 7.98 -2.62
N LEU A 239 0.83 6.78 -2.26
CA LEU A 239 -0.37 6.18 -2.84
C LEU A 239 -1.13 5.34 -1.81
N GLU A 240 -2.43 5.59 -1.68
CA GLU A 240 -3.33 4.71 -0.94
C GLU A 240 -3.83 3.58 -1.84
N LEU A 241 -3.77 2.34 -1.33
CA LEU A 241 -4.21 1.11 -1.97
C LEU A 241 -5.40 0.52 -1.17
N PRO A 242 -6.64 0.86 -1.52
CA PRO A 242 -7.81 0.14 -1.03
C PRO A 242 -7.77 -1.33 -1.43
N TRP A 243 -8.41 -2.18 -0.63
CA TRP A 243 -8.52 -3.62 -0.91
C TRP A 243 -9.17 -3.87 -2.28
N ASN A 244 -8.63 -4.84 -3.02
CA ASN A 244 -9.06 -5.27 -4.34
C ASN A 244 -9.21 -4.16 -5.37
N LEU A 245 -8.43 -3.08 -5.24
CA LEU A 245 -8.45 -2.00 -6.20
C LEU A 245 -7.06 -1.71 -6.76
N GLU A 246 -6.99 -1.83 -8.09
CA GLU A 246 -5.85 -1.42 -8.87
C GLU A 246 -5.73 0.12 -8.93
N ARG A 247 -4.51 0.61 -8.72
CA ARG A 247 -4.13 2.02 -8.81
C ARG A 247 -3.02 2.17 -9.84
N ASP A 248 -3.13 3.22 -10.65
CA ASP A 248 -2.12 3.59 -11.63
C ASP A 248 -1.05 4.50 -10.99
N LEU A 249 0.22 4.09 -11.14
CA LEU A 249 1.40 4.87 -10.81
C LEU A 249 2.07 5.33 -12.10
N LYS A 250 2.10 6.65 -12.32
CA LYS A 250 2.77 7.21 -13.50
C LYS A 250 4.27 7.23 -13.29
N VAL A 251 5.00 6.71 -14.27
CA VAL A 251 6.45 6.78 -14.37
C VAL A 251 6.83 7.76 -15.48
N SER A 252 7.78 8.65 -15.22
CA SER A 252 8.40 9.51 -16.24
C SER A 252 9.91 9.29 -16.25
N VAL A 253 10.49 9.22 -17.45
CA VAL A 253 11.92 9.01 -17.68
C VAL A 253 12.50 10.22 -18.43
N LEU A 254 13.62 10.74 -17.94
CA LEU A 254 14.46 11.70 -18.63
C LEU A 254 15.74 11.00 -19.10
N ARG A 255 15.91 10.81 -20.40
CA ARG A 255 17.12 10.19 -20.97
C ARG A 255 18.20 11.27 -21.15
N ASN A 256 19.31 11.14 -20.44
CA ASN A 256 20.50 11.98 -20.56
C ASN A 256 21.42 11.41 -21.65
N SER A 257 22.26 12.23 -22.29
CA SER A 257 23.20 11.75 -23.32
C SER A 257 22.51 10.99 -24.49
N ARG A 258 23.25 10.29 -25.35
CA ARG A 258 22.71 9.56 -26.53
C ARG A 258 22.05 8.21 -26.16
N PHE A 259 21.47 8.06 -24.97
CA PHE A 259 20.93 6.76 -24.54
C PHE A 259 19.65 6.39 -25.31
N THR A 260 19.77 5.37 -26.16
CA THR A 260 18.69 4.82 -26.99
C THR A 260 18.28 3.41 -26.57
N GLY A 261 18.66 2.97 -25.36
CA GLY A 261 18.37 1.64 -24.83
C GLY A 261 16.96 1.51 -24.25
N THR A 262 16.50 0.27 -24.05
CA THR A 262 15.27 -0.01 -23.28
C THR A 262 15.52 0.21 -21.79
N ILE A 263 14.49 0.63 -21.06
CA ILE A 263 14.51 0.73 -19.59
C ILE A 263 13.45 -0.21 -19.04
N GLU A 264 13.86 -1.16 -18.23
CA GLU A 264 12.97 -2.03 -17.47
C GLU A 264 12.85 -1.51 -16.04
N ILE A 265 11.63 -1.35 -15.53
CA ILE A 265 11.35 -0.83 -14.20
C ILE A 265 10.63 -1.93 -13.42
N SER A 266 11.26 -2.34 -12.33
CA SER A 266 10.83 -3.47 -11.51
C SER A 266 10.76 -3.07 -10.04
N PRO A 267 9.70 -3.48 -9.31
CA PRO A 267 9.59 -3.22 -7.89
C PRO A 267 10.50 -4.14 -7.07
N VAL A 268 10.94 -3.65 -5.92
CA VAL A 268 11.78 -4.31 -4.93
C VAL A 268 11.16 -4.09 -3.55
N ASN A 269 11.19 -5.15 -2.73
CA ASN A 269 10.58 -5.18 -1.39
C ASN A 269 9.07 -4.88 -1.38
N VAL A 270 8.32 -5.48 -2.31
CA VAL A 270 6.85 -5.38 -2.33
C VAL A 270 6.30 -6.04 -1.05
N PRO A 271 5.50 -5.34 -0.23
CA PRO A 271 4.85 -5.93 0.94
C PRO A 271 3.94 -7.09 0.59
N ASP A 272 3.80 -8.05 1.51
CA ASP A 272 2.87 -9.17 1.37
C ASP A 272 1.44 -8.65 1.13
N GLY A 273 0.73 -9.26 0.17
CA GLY A 273 -0.63 -8.88 -0.22
C GLY A 273 -0.70 -7.80 -1.29
N ILE A 274 0.39 -7.11 -1.64
CA ILE A 274 0.41 -6.13 -2.74
C ILE A 274 0.92 -6.79 -4.02
N THR A 275 0.21 -6.59 -5.13
CA THR A 275 0.68 -6.94 -6.48
C THR A 275 1.10 -5.68 -7.24
N VAL A 276 2.14 -5.79 -8.07
CA VAL A 276 2.69 -4.67 -8.84
C VAL A 276 3.07 -5.16 -10.24
N SER A 277 2.61 -4.46 -11.28
CA SER A 277 2.96 -4.79 -12.67
C SER A 277 4.39 -4.40 -13.02
N SER A 278 5.03 -5.11 -13.94
CA SER A 278 6.30 -4.66 -14.55
C SER A 278 6.05 -3.58 -15.61
N LEU A 279 7.07 -2.76 -15.88
CA LEU A 279 7.03 -1.76 -16.96
C LEU A 279 8.33 -1.78 -17.75
N THR A 280 8.24 -1.86 -19.07
CA THR A 280 9.38 -1.67 -19.98
C THR A 280 9.10 -0.51 -20.93
N LEU A 281 10.02 0.44 -21.00
CA LEU A 281 9.96 1.60 -21.89
C LEU A 281 11.03 1.51 -22.97
N ASP A 282 10.59 1.55 -24.23
CA ASP A 282 11.50 1.63 -25.37
C ASP A 282 12.14 3.03 -25.50
N ALA A 283 13.03 3.18 -26.48
CA ALA A 283 13.76 4.42 -26.73
C ALA A 283 12.86 5.62 -27.09
N ALA A 284 11.66 5.39 -27.61
CA ALA A 284 10.70 6.43 -28.00
C ALA A 284 9.78 6.84 -26.85
N GLN A 285 9.61 5.97 -25.85
CA GLN A 285 8.73 6.21 -24.71
C GLN A 285 9.44 6.96 -23.58
N GLN A 286 8.80 8.05 -23.11
CA GLN A 286 9.25 8.84 -21.95
C GLN A 286 8.36 8.66 -20.72
N THR A 287 7.22 8.00 -20.85
CA THR A 287 6.27 7.77 -19.75
C THR A 287 5.64 6.39 -19.85
N GLY A 288 5.28 5.82 -18.71
CA GLY A 288 4.50 4.60 -18.62
C GLY A 288 3.66 4.54 -17.34
N ILE A 289 2.89 3.47 -17.19
CA ILE A 289 2.04 3.23 -16.03
C ILE A 289 2.45 1.89 -15.41
N ILE A 290 2.63 1.89 -14.08
CA ILE A 290 2.72 0.70 -13.25
C ILE A 290 1.40 0.58 -12.50
N LYS A 291 0.81 -0.62 -12.46
CA LYS A 291 -0.42 -0.93 -11.75
C LYS A 291 -0.09 -1.57 -10.41
N LEU A 292 -0.73 -1.11 -9.33
CA LEU A 292 -0.58 -1.64 -7.97
C LEU A 292 -1.94 -2.01 -7.40
N GLU A 293 -2.06 -3.15 -6.74
CA GLU A 293 -3.31 -3.58 -6.08
C GLU A 293 -3.00 -4.23 -4.74
N ALA A 294 -3.76 -3.90 -3.70
CA ALA A 294 -3.75 -4.62 -2.42
C ALA A 294 -4.83 -5.72 -2.46
N GLY A 295 -4.47 -6.97 -2.16
CA GLY A 295 -5.42 -8.08 -2.09
C GLY A 295 -6.43 -7.95 -0.94
N PRO A 296 -7.46 -8.83 -0.89
CA PRO A 296 -8.62 -8.67 -0.01
C PRO A 296 -8.29 -8.81 1.48
N ASP A 297 -7.25 -9.59 1.78
CA ASP A 297 -6.79 -9.89 3.14
C ASP A 297 -5.60 -9.01 3.55
N THR A 298 -5.28 -7.98 2.76
CA THR A 298 -4.16 -7.07 3.06
C THR A 298 -4.57 -6.17 4.22
N GLY A 299 -3.91 -6.33 5.35
CA GLY A 299 -4.14 -5.49 6.53
C GLY A 299 -3.74 -4.03 6.28
N THR A 300 -4.25 -3.13 7.11
CA THR A 300 -3.87 -1.71 7.07
C THR A 300 -2.40 -1.53 7.44
N SER A 301 -1.59 -0.98 6.55
CA SER A 301 -0.16 -0.76 6.79
C SER A 301 0.38 0.38 5.93
N THR A 302 1.52 0.95 6.31
CA THR A 302 2.26 1.89 5.45
C THR A 302 3.66 1.36 5.22
N ALA A 303 4.06 1.24 3.96
CA ALA A 303 5.34 0.67 3.56
C ALA A 303 5.97 1.47 2.42
N LYS A 304 7.26 1.26 2.17
CA LYS A 304 7.99 1.86 1.06
C LYS A 304 8.33 0.79 0.04
N ILE A 305 7.86 0.95 -1.20
CA ILE A 305 8.25 0.13 -2.34
C ILE A 305 9.37 0.86 -3.08
N VAL A 306 10.48 0.17 -3.33
CA VAL A 306 11.58 0.71 -4.14
C VAL A 306 11.40 0.21 -5.55
N PHE A 307 11.42 1.10 -6.54
CA PHE A 307 11.45 0.75 -7.96
C PHE A 307 12.88 0.89 -8.46
N GLU A 308 13.39 -0.17 -9.09
CA GLU A 308 14.67 -0.16 -9.79
C GLU A 308 14.43 -0.04 -11.29
N ALA A 309 15.05 0.95 -11.92
CA ALA A 309 15.07 1.14 -13.36
C ALA A 309 16.43 0.66 -13.92
N LEU A 310 16.41 -0.36 -14.77
CA LEU A 310 17.57 -0.94 -15.43
C LEU A 310 17.57 -0.56 -16.91
N GLY A 311 18.57 0.23 -17.33
CA GLY A 311 18.79 0.57 -18.73
C GLY A 311 19.70 -0.45 -19.43
N THR A 312 19.27 -0.99 -20.57
CA THR A 312 20.11 -1.88 -21.41
C THR A 312 20.43 -1.20 -22.74
N GLY A 313 21.69 -0.80 -22.93
CA GLY A 313 22.19 -0.12 -24.15
C GLY A 313 23.68 -0.37 -24.42
N ASP A 314 24.27 0.38 -25.36
CA ASP A 314 25.66 0.20 -25.82
C ASP A 314 26.74 0.46 -24.76
N PHE A 315 26.36 1.12 -23.66
CA PHE A 315 27.19 1.36 -22.48
C PHE A 315 26.58 0.59 -21.30
N ALA A 316 27.43 0.09 -20.40
CA ALA A 316 27.12 -0.88 -19.33
C ALA A 316 25.76 -0.66 -18.63
N ASN A 317 25.16 -1.76 -18.14
CA ASN A 317 23.91 -1.75 -17.37
C ASN A 317 23.96 -0.71 -16.23
N VAL A 318 23.14 0.35 -16.31
CA VAL A 318 23.03 1.35 -15.24
C VAL A 318 21.69 1.21 -14.52
N ARG A 319 21.73 1.33 -13.18
CA ARG A 319 20.56 1.30 -12.30
C ARG A 319 20.27 2.69 -11.75
N ASN A 320 18.98 3.04 -11.72
CA ASN A 320 18.48 4.19 -10.96
C ASN A 320 17.32 3.69 -10.07
N THR A 321 17.06 4.35 -8.94
CA THR A 321 15.98 3.95 -8.03
C THR A 321 15.08 5.11 -7.65
N ALA A 322 13.80 4.80 -7.43
CA ALA A 322 12.82 5.72 -6.87
C ALA A 322 11.97 5.00 -5.83
N THR A 323 11.47 5.71 -4.84
CA THR A 323 10.67 5.13 -3.75
C THR A 323 9.25 5.66 -3.79
N LEU A 324 8.29 4.76 -3.62
CA LEU A 324 6.87 5.05 -3.42
C LEU A 324 6.49 4.70 -1.97
N THR A 325 5.86 5.61 -1.25
CA THR A 325 5.17 5.26 0.00
C THR A 325 3.78 4.72 -0.37
N VAL A 326 3.44 3.52 0.09
CA VAL A 326 2.10 2.94 -0.09
C VAL A 326 1.42 2.78 1.26
N THR A 327 0.14 3.14 1.33
CA THR A 327 -0.71 2.87 2.49
C THR A 327 -1.83 1.93 2.06
N THR A 328 -1.83 0.70 2.58
CA THR A 328 -2.92 -0.26 2.35
C THR A 328 -4.08 0.05 3.28
N LEU A 329 -5.31 -0.05 2.78
CA LEU A 329 -6.52 0.11 3.57
C LEU A 329 -7.26 -1.22 3.63
N GLU A 330 -7.68 -1.63 4.83
CA GLU A 330 -8.45 -2.85 5.02
C GLU A 330 -9.88 -2.72 4.49
N LYS A 331 -10.45 -3.86 4.07
CA LYS A 331 -11.88 -3.96 3.75
C LYS A 331 -12.72 -3.61 4.99
N PRO A 332 -13.72 -2.72 4.88
CA PRO A 332 -14.65 -2.44 5.94
C PRO A 332 -15.28 -3.71 6.50
N THR A 333 -15.26 -3.85 7.83
CA THR A 333 -16.02 -4.91 8.48
C THR A 333 -17.50 -4.54 8.43
N ILE A 334 -18.26 -5.22 7.58
CA ILE A 334 -19.70 -5.03 7.42
C ILE A 334 -20.43 -6.25 7.97
N LYS A 335 -21.33 -6.01 8.93
CA LYS A 335 -22.27 -7.03 9.43
C LYS A 335 -23.57 -6.95 8.63
N THR A 336 -24.08 -8.10 8.24
CA THR A 336 -25.32 -8.23 7.46
C THR A 336 -26.41 -8.86 8.30
N GLU A 337 -27.62 -8.29 8.27
CA GLU A 337 -28.81 -8.81 8.94
C GLU A 337 -29.96 -8.93 7.93
N VAL A 338 -30.60 -10.10 7.84
CA VAL A 338 -31.82 -10.27 7.05
C VAL A 338 -33.01 -9.78 7.89
N LEU A 339 -33.63 -8.67 7.46
CA LEU A 339 -34.73 -8.03 8.17
C LEU A 339 -36.10 -8.56 7.76
N ALA A 340 -36.23 -9.01 6.52
CA ALA A 340 -37.44 -9.63 5.99
C ALA A 340 -37.11 -10.61 4.86
N THR A 341 -37.97 -11.61 4.68
CA THR A 341 -37.85 -12.67 3.67
C THR A 341 -39.18 -12.85 2.94
N GLY A 342 -39.19 -13.60 1.84
CA GLY A 342 -40.41 -13.92 1.08
C GLY A 342 -41.04 -12.73 0.36
N LEU A 343 -40.25 -11.68 0.11
CA LEU A 343 -40.63 -10.61 -0.82
C LEU A 343 -40.66 -11.18 -2.25
N THR A 344 -41.48 -10.60 -3.12
CA THR A 344 -41.60 -11.04 -4.52
C THR A 344 -41.10 -9.96 -5.47
N ILE A 345 -39.81 -10.04 -5.85
CA ILE A 345 -39.16 -9.06 -6.74
C ILE A 345 -39.37 -7.63 -6.21
N PRO A 346 -38.92 -7.32 -4.99
CA PRO A 346 -38.93 -5.95 -4.48
C PRO A 346 -38.10 -5.07 -5.43
N TRP A 347 -38.66 -3.95 -5.90
CA TRP A 347 -38.08 -3.13 -6.97
C TRP A 347 -37.45 -1.84 -6.45
N ASP A 348 -38.16 -1.13 -5.57
CA ASP A 348 -37.71 0.13 -4.96
C ASP A 348 -37.93 0.09 -3.44
N ILE A 349 -37.10 0.80 -2.68
CA ILE A 349 -37.24 1.00 -1.24
C ILE A 349 -37.05 2.48 -0.84
N GLU A 350 -37.97 3.03 -0.05
CA GLU A 350 -37.92 4.45 0.33
C GLU A 350 -38.32 4.65 1.79
N PHE A 351 -37.48 5.34 2.56
CA PHE A 351 -37.75 5.64 3.96
C PHE A 351 -38.66 6.86 4.10
N ALA A 352 -39.70 6.71 4.92
CA ALA A 352 -40.49 7.82 5.41
C ALA A 352 -39.75 8.57 6.53
N PRO A 353 -40.10 9.85 6.79
CA PRO A 353 -39.51 10.63 7.88
C PRO A 353 -39.69 10.03 9.28
N ASP A 354 -40.66 9.13 9.47
CA ASP A 354 -40.89 8.43 10.74
C ASP A 354 -40.05 7.15 10.91
N GLY A 355 -39.21 6.82 9.92
CA GLY A 355 -38.36 5.63 9.90
C GLY A 355 -39.02 4.37 9.34
N SER A 356 -40.29 4.43 8.94
CA SER A 356 -40.93 3.32 8.23
C SER A 356 -40.37 3.21 6.81
N LEU A 357 -40.25 2.01 6.27
CA LEU A 357 -39.74 1.77 4.92
C LEU A 357 -40.85 1.26 4.00
N TYR A 358 -41.09 1.94 2.89
CA TYR A 358 -41.98 1.45 1.83
C TYR A 358 -41.20 0.62 0.83
N ILE A 359 -41.84 -0.43 0.30
CA ILE A 359 -41.25 -1.36 -0.67
C ILE A 359 -42.25 -1.56 -1.81
N THR A 360 -41.84 -1.35 -3.06
CA THR A 360 -42.64 -1.77 -4.23
C THR A 360 -42.26 -3.19 -4.60
N GLU A 361 -43.23 -4.04 -4.91
CA GLU A 361 -43.00 -5.35 -5.53
C GLU A 361 -43.48 -5.29 -6.98
N ARG A 362 -42.66 -5.82 -7.90
CA ARG A 362 -42.91 -5.72 -9.35
C ARG A 362 -44.30 -6.18 -9.79
N GLY A 363 -44.89 -7.14 -9.06
CA GLY A 363 -46.25 -7.63 -9.28
C GLY A 363 -47.39 -6.65 -8.98
N GLY A 364 -47.12 -5.40 -8.57
CA GLY A 364 -48.14 -4.37 -8.33
C GLY A 364 -48.47 -4.12 -6.87
N LYS A 365 -47.74 -4.74 -5.95
CA LYS A 365 -47.98 -4.61 -4.51
C LYS A 365 -47.05 -3.57 -3.91
N THR A 366 -47.54 -2.90 -2.88
CA THR A 366 -46.74 -2.02 -2.04
C THR A 366 -46.75 -2.56 -0.62
N LYS A 367 -45.58 -2.67 -0.02
CA LYS A 367 -45.39 -3.14 1.34
C LYS A 367 -44.87 -2.01 2.23
N LEU A 368 -45.08 -2.17 3.53
CA LEU A 368 -44.52 -1.33 4.58
C LEU A 368 -43.76 -2.22 5.54
N TYR A 369 -42.45 -1.98 5.67
CA TYR A 369 -41.63 -2.50 6.75
C TYR A 369 -41.60 -1.48 7.90
N LYS A 370 -42.13 -1.89 9.05
CA LYS A 370 -42.17 -1.06 10.26
C LYS A 370 -42.11 -1.95 11.49
N ASP A 371 -41.29 -1.56 12.48
CA ASP A 371 -41.15 -2.26 13.75
C ASP A 371 -40.85 -3.77 13.61
N GLY A 372 -40.02 -4.13 12.61
CA GLY A 372 -39.62 -5.52 12.34
C GLY A 372 -40.66 -6.37 11.61
N ALA A 373 -41.76 -5.79 11.14
CA ALA A 373 -42.80 -6.50 10.41
C ALA A 373 -43.03 -5.90 9.02
N VAL A 374 -43.27 -6.77 8.03
CA VAL A 374 -43.71 -6.39 6.68
C VAL A 374 -45.22 -6.55 6.57
N THR A 375 -45.92 -5.50 6.13
CA THR A 375 -47.36 -5.51 5.86
C THR A 375 -47.66 -5.06 4.44
N GLU A 376 -48.68 -5.63 3.81
CA GLU A 376 -49.13 -5.23 2.46
C GLU A 376 -50.15 -4.10 2.57
N LEU A 377 -49.97 -3.05 1.77
CA LEU A 377 -50.96 -1.98 1.62
C LEU A 377 -52.07 -2.46 0.69
N SER A 378 -53.31 -2.16 1.06
CA SER A 378 -54.48 -2.43 0.23
C SER A 378 -54.61 -1.43 -0.93
N ASN A 379 -55.45 -1.76 -1.91
CA ASN A 379 -55.65 -1.04 -3.18
C ASN A 379 -54.38 -0.99 -4.05
N SER A 380 -53.92 -2.16 -4.47
CA SER A 380 -52.86 -2.28 -5.46
C SER A 380 -53.21 -1.55 -6.76
N LEU A 381 -52.20 -0.97 -7.40
CA LEU A 381 -52.34 -0.35 -8.72
C LEU A 381 -52.62 -1.42 -9.78
N ALA A 382 -53.40 -1.06 -10.80
CA ALA A 382 -53.66 -1.92 -11.93
C ALA A 382 -52.44 -1.96 -12.86
N VAL A 383 -51.47 -2.80 -12.52
CA VAL A 383 -50.20 -2.91 -13.26
C VAL A 383 -50.20 -4.07 -14.25
N TYR A 384 -49.44 -3.91 -15.32
CA TYR A 384 -49.12 -4.98 -16.27
C TYR A 384 -47.76 -5.59 -15.91
N ALA A 385 -47.77 -6.84 -15.43
CA ALA A 385 -46.56 -7.55 -15.00
C ALA A 385 -46.58 -9.03 -15.45
N PRO A 386 -46.52 -9.33 -16.76
CA PRO A 386 -46.61 -10.70 -17.30
C PRO A 386 -45.35 -11.55 -17.06
N GLY A 387 -44.28 -10.98 -16.50
CA GLY A 387 -42.91 -11.48 -16.58
C GLY A 387 -42.02 -10.52 -17.38
N GLY A 388 -40.73 -10.80 -17.51
CA GLY A 388 -39.79 -9.87 -18.14
C GLY A 388 -39.34 -8.77 -17.18
N GLU A 389 -39.23 -7.52 -17.65
CA GLU A 389 -38.90 -6.33 -16.85
C GLU A 389 -40.11 -5.46 -16.38
N PRO A 390 -41.29 -5.41 -17.05
CA PRO A 390 -42.35 -4.47 -16.68
C PRO A 390 -43.08 -4.83 -15.38
N GLY A 391 -43.71 -3.84 -14.76
CA GLY A 391 -44.51 -3.97 -13.54
C GLY A 391 -44.60 -2.68 -12.73
N LEU A 392 -44.81 -2.80 -11.40
CA LEU A 392 -44.63 -1.69 -10.46
C LEU A 392 -43.15 -1.54 -10.13
N MET A 393 -42.56 -0.40 -10.48
CA MET A 393 -41.11 -0.21 -10.43
C MET A 393 -40.75 0.86 -9.41
N GLY A 394 -40.23 2.00 -9.88
CA GLY A 394 -39.70 3.01 -8.99
C GLY A 394 -40.77 3.72 -8.19
N MET A 395 -40.38 4.17 -7.00
CA MET A 395 -41.17 5.07 -6.17
C MET A 395 -40.30 6.18 -5.60
N THR A 396 -40.93 7.26 -5.17
CA THR A 396 -40.28 8.23 -4.28
C THR A 396 -41.35 8.92 -3.44
N LEU A 397 -41.00 9.30 -2.21
CA LEU A 397 -41.91 10.03 -1.33
C LEU A 397 -41.79 11.53 -1.58
N ASP A 398 -42.90 12.24 -1.45
CA ASP A 398 -42.91 13.71 -1.51
C ASP A 398 -41.96 14.30 -0.44
N PRO A 399 -41.19 15.37 -0.71
CA PRO A 399 -40.36 16.00 0.32
C PRO A 399 -41.16 16.45 1.56
N ASP A 400 -42.46 16.77 1.40
CA ASP A 400 -43.39 17.10 2.47
C ASP A 400 -44.24 15.89 2.93
N PHE A 401 -43.77 14.64 2.72
CA PHE A 401 -44.50 13.40 2.99
C PHE A 401 -45.13 13.35 4.39
N ALA A 402 -44.41 13.83 5.41
CA ALA A 402 -44.90 13.87 6.79
C ALA A 402 -46.22 14.67 6.96
N SER A 403 -46.53 15.55 6.01
CA SER A 403 -47.74 16.39 6.02
C SER A 403 -48.80 15.95 5.01
N ASN A 404 -48.39 15.47 3.83
CA ASN A 404 -49.29 15.21 2.70
C ASN A 404 -49.48 13.72 2.38
N ASN A 405 -48.61 12.84 2.87
CA ASN A 405 -48.56 11.41 2.58
C ASN A 405 -48.56 11.08 1.08
N HIS A 406 -48.00 11.95 0.24
CA HIS A 406 -47.95 11.74 -1.21
C HIS A 406 -46.78 10.83 -1.60
N MET A 407 -47.08 9.74 -2.29
CA MET A 407 -46.12 8.82 -2.87
C MET A 407 -46.23 8.87 -4.39
N TYR A 408 -45.10 8.93 -5.06
CA TYR A 408 -45.00 8.93 -6.51
C TYR A 408 -44.49 7.56 -6.95
N VAL A 409 -45.08 7.02 -8.02
CA VAL A 409 -44.80 5.66 -8.51
C VAL A 409 -44.71 5.66 -10.03
N CYS A 410 -43.83 4.82 -10.57
CA CYS A 410 -43.70 4.55 -12.00
C CYS A 410 -44.02 3.08 -12.27
N TYR A 411 -44.93 2.82 -13.20
CA TYR A 411 -45.34 1.45 -13.50
C TYR A 411 -45.83 1.27 -14.93
N THR A 412 -45.75 0.03 -15.41
CA THR A 412 -46.24 -0.39 -16.72
C THR A 412 -47.72 -0.75 -16.65
N TYR A 413 -48.49 -0.35 -17.66
CA TYR A 413 -49.87 -0.73 -17.87
C TYR A 413 -50.09 -1.19 -19.33
N GLU A 414 -51.20 -1.88 -19.57
CA GLU A 414 -51.59 -2.30 -20.91
C GLU A 414 -52.92 -1.65 -21.30
N VAL A 415 -52.94 -0.96 -22.45
CA VAL A 415 -54.17 -0.50 -23.10
C VAL A 415 -54.15 -0.96 -24.55
N ASN A 416 -55.18 -1.69 -24.97
CA ASN A 416 -55.31 -2.20 -26.34
C ASN A 416 -54.07 -3.00 -26.83
N LYS A 417 -53.43 -3.78 -25.94
CA LYS A 417 -52.17 -4.53 -26.20
C LYS A 417 -50.94 -3.66 -26.48
N VAL A 418 -51.00 -2.37 -26.19
CA VAL A 418 -49.85 -1.49 -26.16
C VAL A 418 -49.39 -1.41 -24.70
N HIS A 419 -48.09 -1.61 -24.48
CA HIS A 419 -47.48 -1.50 -23.16
C HIS A 419 -46.88 -0.11 -23.02
N GLU A 420 -47.25 0.57 -21.95
CA GLU A 420 -46.82 1.94 -21.68
C GLU A 420 -46.50 2.06 -20.20
N ASN A 421 -45.55 2.93 -19.87
CA ASN A 421 -45.24 3.34 -18.52
C ASN A 421 -46.00 4.63 -18.19
N ARG A 422 -46.28 4.83 -16.91
CA ARG A 422 -46.81 6.09 -16.40
C ARG A 422 -46.24 6.42 -15.05
N ILE A 423 -46.24 7.72 -14.76
CA ILE A 423 -45.92 8.28 -13.45
C ILE A 423 -47.23 8.73 -12.82
N SER A 424 -47.56 8.17 -11.67
CA SER A 424 -48.74 8.54 -10.89
C SER A 424 -48.33 9.00 -9.49
N ARG A 425 -49.15 9.85 -8.89
CA ARG A 425 -49.10 10.16 -7.46
C ARG A 425 -50.28 9.50 -6.78
N VAL A 426 -50.04 8.82 -5.67
CA VAL A 426 -51.05 8.27 -4.77
C VAL A 426 -50.92 8.91 -3.39
N THR A 427 -51.97 8.82 -2.58
CA THR A 427 -51.93 9.21 -1.16
C THR A 427 -51.92 7.96 -0.29
N VAL A 428 -50.95 7.87 0.61
CA VAL A 428 -50.91 6.81 1.62
C VAL A 428 -51.88 7.17 2.74
N SER A 429 -52.89 6.32 2.95
CA SER A 429 -53.93 6.52 3.98
C SER A 429 -54.05 5.27 4.86
N GLY A 430 -53.35 5.29 6.00
CA GLY A 430 -53.23 4.12 6.87
C GLY A 430 -52.53 2.98 6.14
N SER A 431 -53.18 1.83 6.02
CA SER A 431 -52.66 0.65 5.32
C SER A 431 -53.20 0.53 3.87
N SER A 432 -53.42 1.66 3.18
CA SER A 432 -54.01 1.67 1.83
C SER A 432 -53.42 2.78 0.97
N LEU A 433 -53.38 2.54 -0.35
CA LEU A 433 -53.15 3.58 -1.35
C LEU A 433 -54.49 4.10 -1.88
N ILE A 434 -54.65 5.42 -1.98
CA ILE A 434 -55.88 6.06 -2.49
C ILE A 434 -55.55 7.26 -3.38
N ASP A 435 -56.57 7.82 -4.02
CA ASP A 435 -56.50 9.10 -4.75
C ASP A 435 -55.41 9.17 -5.82
N GLU A 436 -55.31 8.13 -6.64
CA GLU A 436 -54.37 8.10 -7.76
C GLU A 436 -54.61 9.28 -8.72
N LYS A 437 -53.54 10.04 -8.98
CA LYS A 437 -53.48 11.09 -9.99
C LYS A 437 -52.35 10.77 -10.97
N ILE A 438 -52.70 10.53 -12.22
CA ILE A 438 -51.74 10.37 -13.33
C ILE A 438 -51.07 11.72 -13.59
N LEU A 439 -49.74 11.73 -13.65
CA LEU A 439 -48.91 12.92 -13.88
C LEU A 439 -48.30 12.94 -15.27
N VAL A 440 -47.76 11.80 -15.70
CA VAL A 440 -47.23 11.57 -17.05
C VAL A 440 -47.76 10.22 -17.49
N ASP A 441 -48.38 10.20 -18.67
CA ASP A 441 -48.95 9.00 -19.28
C ASP A 441 -48.29 8.73 -20.63
N GLU A 442 -48.59 7.58 -21.23
CA GLU A 442 -48.14 7.22 -22.59
C GLU A 442 -46.61 7.28 -22.77
N ILE A 443 -45.84 7.00 -21.70
CA ILE A 443 -44.39 6.79 -21.83
C ILE A 443 -44.24 5.42 -22.52
N PRO A 444 -43.49 5.29 -23.63
CA PRO A 444 -43.35 3.98 -24.25
C PRO A 444 -42.78 2.95 -23.27
N GLY A 445 -43.41 1.78 -23.22
CA GLY A 445 -43.00 0.64 -22.41
C GLY A 445 -42.78 -0.60 -23.26
N GLY A 446 -42.06 -1.57 -22.71
CA GLY A 446 -41.63 -2.77 -23.42
C GLY A 446 -41.76 -4.04 -22.59
N SER A 447 -41.26 -5.15 -23.14
CA SER A 447 -40.93 -6.34 -22.32
C SER A 447 -39.59 -6.20 -21.60
N ILE A 448 -38.81 -5.20 -22.03
CA ILE A 448 -37.49 -4.81 -21.55
C ILE A 448 -37.39 -3.28 -21.63
N HIS A 449 -36.48 -2.72 -20.84
CA HIS A 449 -36.05 -1.32 -20.93
C HIS A 449 -37.15 -0.30 -20.60
N ASP A 450 -37.78 -0.47 -19.45
CA ASP A 450 -38.79 0.46 -18.95
C ASP A 450 -38.20 1.60 -18.09
N GLY A 451 -36.98 1.45 -17.56
CA GLY A 451 -36.36 2.43 -16.66
C GLY A 451 -37.16 2.58 -15.36
N CYS A 452 -37.90 3.69 -15.23
CA CYS A 452 -38.86 3.97 -14.16
C CYS A 452 -38.31 4.30 -12.77
N ARG A 453 -37.03 4.64 -12.62
CA ARG A 453 -36.53 5.15 -11.32
C ARG A 453 -37.03 6.58 -11.09
N LEU A 454 -37.49 6.89 -9.89
CA LEU A 454 -37.97 8.22 -9.51
C LEU A 454 -37.06 8.85 -8.44
N LYS A 455 -36.82 10.16 -8.51
CA LYS A 455 -36.19 10.91 -7.41
C LYS A 455 -36.58 12.38 -7.44
N PHE A 456 -36.82 12.96 -6.27
CA PHE A 456 -36.94 14.42 -6.16
C PHE A 456 -35.56 15.08 -6.22
N GLY A 457 -35.47 16.16 -6.99
CA GLY A 457 -34.28 16.99 -7.06
C GLY A 457 -34.26 18.10 -6.01
N PRO A 458 -33.09 18.72 -5.77
CA PRO A 458 -32.95 19.85 -4.85
C PRO A 458 -33.72 21.11 -5.29
N ASP A 459 -34.20 21.13 -6.54
CA ASP A 459 -35.06 22.17 -7.09
C ASP A 459 -36.56 21.93 -6.82
N GLY A 460 -36.92 20.86 -6.10
CA GLY A 460 -38.29 20.49 -5.76
C GLY A 460 -39.07 19.85 -6.91
N ASN A 461 -38.42 19.51 -8.02
CA ASN A 461 -39.06 18.82 -9.14
C ASN A 461 -38.84 17.30 -9.04
N LEU A 462 -39.76 16.55 -9.63
CA LEU A 462 -39.67 15.10 -9.76
C LEU A 462 -38.91 14.73 -11.04
N TYR A 463 -37.89 13.90 -10.89
CA TYR A 463 -37.11 13.33 -11.98
C TYR A 463 -37.47 11.86 -12.15
N ALA A 464 -37.50 11.40 -13.40
CA ALA A 464 -37.81 10.01 -13.73
C ALA A 464 -36.92 9.49 -14.84
N SER A 465 -36.32 8.31 -14.66
CA SER A 465 -35.69 7.60 -15.77
C SER A 465 -36.71 6.85 -16.62
N THR A 466 -36.40 6.70 -17.90
CA THR A 466 -37.18 5.92 -18.86
C THR A 466 -36.21 5.17 -19.76
N GLY A 467 -36.44 3.89 -19.98
CA GLY A 467 -35.67 3.13 -20.96
C GLY A 467 -36.21 3.33 -22.38
N ASP A 468 -35.51 2.80 -23.37
CA ASP A 468 -35.85 2.94 -24.79
C ASP A 468 -37.02 2.03 -25.25
N ALA A 469 -37.60 1.25 -24.33
CA ALA A 469 -38.67 0.29 -24.56
C ALA A 469 -38.34 -0.81 -25.62
N GLY A 470 -37.05 -1.05 -25.88
CA GLY A 470 -36.58 -1.93 -26.95
C GLY A 470 -36.54 -1.27 -28.34
N TYR A 471 -36.71 0.04 -28.43
CA TYR A 471 -36.65 0.84 -29.67
C TYR A 471 -35.57 1.92 -29.57
N PRO A 472 -34.29 1.60 -29.84
CA PRO A 472 -33.17 2.49 -29.54
C PRO A 472 -33.25 3.88 -30.18
N ASN A 473 -33.87 4.00 -31.35
CA ASN A 473 -34.03 5.29 -32.02
C ASN A 473 -34.91 6.28 -31.23
N PHE A 474 -35.76 5.82 -30.32
CA PHE A 474 -36.55 6.71 -29.47
C PHE A 474 -35.68 7.54 -28.54
N SER A 475 -34.53 7.01 -28.11
CA SER A 475 -33.60 7.70 -27.20
C SER A 475 -33.08 9.02 -27.76
N GLN A 476 -32.94 9.14 -29.08
CA GLN A 476 -32.49 10.37 -29.75
C GLN A 476 -33.61 11.37 -30.10
N ASP A 477 -34.88 10.92 -30.12
CA ASP A 477 -36.02 11.81 -30.36
C ASP A 477 -36.43 12.53 -29.07
N THR A 478 -36.19 13.83 -28.99
CA THR A 478 -36.52 14.69 -27.84
C THR A 478 -38.01 14.99 -27.69
N LYS A 479 -38.84 14.57 -28.65
CA LYS A 479 -40.31 14.60 -28.55
C LYS A 479 -40.89 13.30 -28.01
N ASN A 480 -40.09 12.23 -27.94
CA ASN A 480 -40.44 10.95 -27.37
C ASN A 480 -40.00 10.88 -25.89
N LEU A 481 -40.75 10.18 -25.04
CA LEU A 481 -40.46 10.04 -23.62
C LEU A 481 -39.56 8.85 -23.27
N ALA A 482 -39.25 7.94 -24.20
CA ALA A 482 -38.41 6.77 -23.97
C ALA A 482 -36.91 7.06 -24.14
N GLY A 483 -36.06 6.46 -23.31
CA GLY A 483 -34.60 6.64 -23.33
C GLY A 483 -34.17 8.03 -22.85
N LYS A 484 -34.80 8.52 -21.78
CA LYS A 484 -34.70 9.89 -21.25
C LYS A 484 -34.56 9.91 -19.74
N ILE A 485 -34.08 11.04 -19.23
CA ILE A 485 -34.51 11.54 -17.91
C ILE A 485 -35.58 12.58 -18.14
N LEU A 486 -36.72 12.42 -17.47
CA LEU A 486 -37.81 13.37 -17.42
C LEU A 486 -37.69 14.25 -16.17
N ARG A 487 -38.19 15.48 -16.24
CA ARG A 487 -38.32 16.43 -15.12
C ARG A 487 -39.69 17.10 -15.18
N ILE A 488 -40.48 16.90 -14.13
CA ILE A 488 -41.83 17.46 -13.97
C ILE A 488 -41.98 18.09 -12.59
N LYS A 489 -42.95 19.00 -12.41
CA LYS A 489 -43.33 19.49 -11.09
C LYS A 489 -44.10 18.41 -10.31
N PRO A 490 -44.21 18.52 -8.96
CA PRO A 490 -44.98 17.58 -8.14
C PRO A 490 -46.45 17.43 -8.56
N ASP A 491 -47.02 18.42 -9.25
CA ASP A 491 -48.39 18.40 -9.76
C ASP A 491 -48.54 17.83 -11.19
N GLY A 492 -47.43 17.45 -11.84
CA GLY A 492 -47.35 16.93 -13.20
C GLY A 492 -47.10 17.98 -14.28
N SER A 493 -47.11 19.27 -13.95
CA SER A 493 -46.85 20.33 -14.93
C SER A 493 -45.37 20.38 -15.33
N ILE A 494 -45.09 20.82 -16.56
CA ILE A 494 -43.72 20.90 -17.08
C ILE A 494 -43.05 22.20 -16.58
N PRO A 495 -41.86 22.14 -15.96
CA PRO A 495 -41.07 23.33 -15.67
C PRO A 495 -40.79 24.16 -16.92
N SER A 496 -40.96 25.48 -16.82
CA SER A 496 -40.82 26.39 -17.97
C SER A 496 -39.40 26.50 -18.52
N ASP A 497 -38.42 26.08 -17.73
CA ASP A 497 -36.99 26.03 -18.05
C ASP A 497 -36.55 24.65 -18.61
N ASN A 498 -37.48 23.70 -18.82
CA ASN A 498 -37.14 22.45 -19.50
C ASN A 498 -36.71 22.73 -20.96
N PRO A 499 -35.64 22.07 -21.44
CA PRO A 499 -34.93 22.48 -22.66
C PRO A 499 -35.72 22.28 -23.95
N PHE A 500 -36.70 21.37 -23.96
CA PHE A 500 -37.44 20.98 -25.16
C PHE A 500 -38.93 21.37 -25.12
N GLY A 501 -39.37 22.07 -24.07
CA GLY A 501 -40.79 22.37 -23.86
C GLY A 501 -41.65 21.12 -23.56
N THR A 502 -41.01 19.99 -23.27
CA THR A 502 -41.62 18.71 -22.87
C THR A 502 -41.09 18.31 -21.49
N ALA A 503 -41.52 17.16 -20.96
CA ALA A 503 -40.94 16.58 -19.74
C ALA A 503 -39.46 16.20 -19.90
N VAL A 504 -38.93 16.10 -21.12
CA VAL A 504 -37.56 15.66 -21.36
C VAL A 504 -36.56 16.67 -20.80
N TRP A 505 -35.69 16.18 -19.90
CA TRP A 505 -34.61 16.95 -19.29
C TRP A 505 -33.24 16.61 -19.90
N THR A 506 -32.98 15.32 -20.11
CA THR A 506 -31.83 14.82 -20.87
C THR A 506 -32.20 13.59 -21.70
N TYR A 507 -31.39 13.22 -22.68
CA TYR A 507 -31.73 12.17 -23.66
C TYR A 507 -30.52 11.35 -24.13
N GLY A 508 -30.77 10.34 -24.95
CA GLY A 508 -29.73 9.44 -25.47
C GLY A 508 -29.33 8.34 -24.49
N LEU A 509 -30.30 7.83 -23.73
CA LEU A 509 -30.12 6.78 -22.72
C LEU A 509 -30.80 5.48 -23.18
N ARG A 510 -30.29 4.32 -22.74
CA ARG A 510 -30.78 2.98 -23.07
C ARG A 510 -31.78 2.48 -22.03
N ASN A 511 -31.34 2.29 -20.79
CA ASN A 511 -32.17 1.75 -19.70
C ASN A 511 -31.59 2.11 -18.34
N THR A 512 -31.72 3.38 -17.94
CA THR A 512 -31.25 3.88 -16.65
C THR A 512 -32.14 3.36 -15.50
N GLN A 513 -31.56 2.70 -14.49
CA GLN A 513 -32.32 2.05 -13.39
C GLN A 513 -32.03 2.60 -11.99
N GLY A 514 -31.03 3.46 -11.84
CA GLY A 514 -30.71 4.17 -10.60
C GLY A 514 -30.56 5.66 -10.85
N LEU A 515 -30.96 6.48 -9.88
CA LEU A 515 -30.83 7.94 -9.89
C LEU A 515 -30.56 8.45 -8.49
N VAL A 516 -29.56 9.32 -8.33
CA VAL A 516 -29.32 10.00 -7.06
C VAL A 516 -28.77 11.41 -7.29
N PHE A 517 -29.30 12.37 -6.54
CA PHE A 517 -28.73 13.72 -6.47
C PHE A 517 -27.63 13.75 -5.42
N HIS A 518 -26.47 14.26 -5.82
CA HIS A 518 -25.34 14.45 -4.92
C HIS A 518 -25.29 15.88 -4.39
N PRO A 519 -24.82 16.13 -3.15
CA PRO A 519 -24.62 17.46 -2.59
C PRO A 519 -23.72 18.41 -3.41
N ASN A 520 -22.98 17.88 -4.40
CA ASN A 520 -22.14 18.66 -5.32
C ASN A 520 -22.96 19.27 -6.48
N GLY A 521 -24.27 18.99 -6.52
CA GLY A 521 -25.20 19.49 -7.54
C GLY A 521 -25.36 18.57 -8.75
N ASN A 522 -24.64 17.46 -8.84
CA ASN A 522 -24.77 16.50 -9.93
C ASN A 522 -25.91 15.51 -9.69
N LEU A 523 -26.61 15.13 -10.76
CA LEU A 523 -27.46 13.94 -10.80
C LEU A 523 -26.61 12.78 -11.35
N TYR A 524 -26.46 11.71 -10.59
CA TYR A 524 -25.81 10.48 -11.05
C TYR A 524 -26.85 9.44 -11.42
N GLY A 525 -26.55 8.62 -12.43
CA GLY A 525 -27.41 7.51 -12.82
C GLY A 525 -26.64 6.29 -13.27
N THR A 526 -27.24 5.12 -13.04
CA THR A 526 -26.73 3.81 -13.46
C THR A 526 -27.53 3.31 -14.66
N GLU A 527 -26.85 2.76 -15.66
CA GLU A 527 -27.47 2.37 -16.92
C GLU A 527 -27.02 1.00 -17.43
N HIS A 528 -28.00 0.22 -17.93
CA HIS A 528 -27.71 -1.04 -18.62
C HIS A 528 -27.33 -0.81 -20.08
N GLY A 529 -26.14 -1.25 -20.48
CA GLY A 529 -25.64 -1.24 -21.86
C GLY A 529 -26.10 -2.44 -22.71
N ASP A 530 -25.62 -2.52 -23.95
CA ASP A 530 -26.04 -3.53 -24.92
C ASP A 530 -25.10 -4.74 -24.96
N ALA A 531 -25.24 -5.62 -23.97
CA ALA A 531 -24.36 -6.76 -23.70
C ALA A 531 -22.90 -6.40 -23.34
N ASP A 532 -22.47 -5.18 -23.62
CA ASP A 532 -21.29 -4.49 -23.12
C ASP A 532 -21.67 -3.10 -22.54
N ASN A 533 -20.69 -2.39 -21.99
CA ASN A 533 -20.79 -0.98 -21.58
C ASN A 533 -22.03 -0.65 -20.71
N ASP A 534 -22.20 -1.32 -19.57
CA ASP A 534 -23.05 -0.70 -18.53
C ASP A 534 -22.36 0.56 -18.01
N GLU A 535 -23.10 1.59 -17.63
CA GLU A 535 -22.54 2.91 -17.40
C GLU A 535 -22.91 3.53 -16.06
N ILE A 536 -21.99 4.36 -15.54
CA ILE A 536 -22.26 5.39 -14.53
C ILE A 536 -22.16 6.74 -15.22
N ASN A 537 -23.24 7.51 -15.15
CA ASN A 537 -23.36 8.80 -15.84
C ASN A 537 -23.52 9.95 -14.85
N SER A 538 -22.83 11.07 -15.10
CA SER A 538 -23.18 12.38 -14.51
C SER A 538 -24.16 13.07 -15.45
N LEU A 539 -25.44 12.98 -15.12
CA LEU A 539 -26.59 13.41 -15.89
C LEU A 539 -26.76 14.94 -15.81
N LYS A 540 -26.83 15.62 -16.96
CA LYS A 540 -26.88 17.07 -17.08
C LYS A 540 -28.02 17.50 -18.01
N ILE A 541 -28.61 18.66 -17.71
CA ILE A 541 -29.70 19.22 -18.51
C ILE A 541 -29.28 19.42 -19.97
N ASN A 542 -30.17 19.08 -20.90
CA ASN A 542 -30.00 19.28 -22.35
C ASN A 542 -28.76 18.58 -22.93
N LYS A 543 -28.35 17.45 -22.36
CA LYS A 543 -27.23 16.66 -22.86
C LYS A 543 -27.68 15.39 -23.57
N ASN A 544 -26.80 14.87 -24.41
CA ASN A 544 -27.02 13.65 -25.18
C ASN A 544 -26.02 12.59 -24.72
N TYR A 545 -26.50 11.48 -24.18
CA TYR A 545 -25.65 10.40 -23.66
C TYR A 545 -25.31 9.34 -24.71
N GLY A 546 -25.62 9.60 -25.99
CA GLY A 546 -25.07 8.85 -27.10
C GLY A 546 -25.95 7.74 -27.63
N TRP A 547 -26.65 7.00 -26.77
CA TRP A 547 -27.36 5.79 -27.18
C TRP A 547 -28.40 6.08 -28.28
N PRO A 548 -28.41 5.32 -29.40
CA PRO A 548 -27.60 4.13 -29.70
C PRO A 548 -26.34 4.39 -30.54
N ASN A 549 -25.99 5.64 -30.80
CA ASN A 549 -24.93 6.00 -31.72
C ASN A 549 -23.53 5.91 -31.08
N VAL A 550 -23.44 6.20 -29.78
CA VAL A 550 -22.21 6.18 -28.98
C VAL A 550 -22.56 5.61 -27.60
N ASN A 551 -21.65 4.86 -27.00
CA ASN A 551 -21.73 4.36 -25.63
C ASN A 551 -20.32 4.33 -25.00
N GLY A 552 -20.26 4.09 -23.70
CA GLY A 552 -19.06 3.99 -22.90
C GLY A 552 -18.38 5.33 -22.61
N THR A 553 -17.07 5.27 -22.36
CA THR A 553 -16.27 6.42 -21.91
C THR A 553 -15.66 7.22 -23.06
N GLN A 554 -16.00 6.88 -24.31
CA GLN A 554 -15.42 7.53 -25.47
C GLN A 554 -15.89 8.98 -25.60
N LYS A 555 -14.94 9.91 -25.71
CA LYS A 555 -15.24 11.31 -26.03
C LYS A 555 -15.54 11.46 -27.52
N VAL A 556 -16.80 11.78 -27.84
CA VAL A 556 -17.26 12.07 -29.20
C VAL A 556 -18.00 13.41 -29.18
N ASP A 557 -17.68 14.29 -30.13
CA ASP A 557 -18.29 15.62 -30.20
C ASP A 557 -19.82 15.54 -30.26
N GLY A 558 -20.48 16.27 -29.38
CA GLY A 558 -21.95 16.30 -29.27
C GLY A 558 -22.54 15.27 -28.30
N TYR A 559 -21.72 14.40 -27.71
CA TYR A 559 -22.15 13.40 -26.73
C TYR A 559 -21.40 13.56 -25.40
N GLU A 560 -22.08 13.32 -24.29
CA GLU A 560 -21.44 13.23 -22.98
C GLU A 560 -20.98 11.78 -22.75
N PRO A 561 -19.69 11.54 -22.44
CA PRO A 561 -19.20 10.20 -22.12
C PRO A 561 -19.66 9.78 -20.72
N ALA A 562 -19.78 8.47 -20.51
CA ALA A 562 -19.93 7.92 -19.17
C ALA A 562 -18.71 8.24 -18.30
N LEU A 563 -18.92 8.39 -16.98
CA LEU A 563 -17.83 8.49 -16.02
C LEU A 563 -17.07 7.16 -15.89
N ARG A 564 -17.81 6.06 -16.04
CA ARG A 564 -17.28 4.69 -16.01
C ARG A 564 -18.17 3.78 -16.84
N ALA A 565 -17.54 2.81 -17.49
CA ALA A 565 -18.21 1.78 -18.28
C ALA A 565 -17.73 0.39 -17.88
N TYR A 566 -18.61 -0.60 -17.92
CA TYR A 566 -18.34 -1.98 -17.52
C TYR A 566 -18.57 -2.96 -18.68
N THR A 567 -17.52 -3.69 -19.02
CA THR A 567 -17.54 -4.76 -20.01
C THR A 567 -16.76 -5.95 -19.45
N PRO A 568 -17.38 -7.13 -19.25
CA PRO A 568 -18.78 -7.47 -19.57
C PRO A 568 -19.81 -6.75 -18.68
N THR A 569 -21.08 -6.77 -19.11
CA THR A 569 -22.18 -6.16 -18.34
C THR A 569 -22.34 -6.78 -16.94
N ILE A 570 -22.55 -5.92 -15.95
CA ILE A 570 -22.83 -6.17 -14.53
C ILE A 570 -24.31 -5.92 -14.16
N ALA A 571 -25.06 -5.22 -15.02
CA ALA A 571 -26.45 -4.79 -14.87
C ALA A 571 -26.68 -3.95 -13.59
N PRO A 572 -26.20 -2.69 -13.53
CA PRO A 572 -26.31 -1.85 -12.35
C PRO A 572 -27.74 -1.34 -12.13
N ALA A 573 -28.16 -1.22 -10.88
CA ALA A 573 -29.51 -0.84 -10.49
C ALA A 573 -29.49 0.32 -9.48
N GLY A 574 -30.14 0.19 -8.31
CA GLY A 574 -30.17 1.24 -7.28
C GLY A 574 -28.81 1.85 -6.97
N ILE A 575 -28.80 3.16 -6.72
CA ILE A 575 -27.61 3.95 -6.39
C ILE A 575 -27.97 4.99 -5.33
N ILE A 576 -27.09 5.19 -4.36
CA ILE A 576 -27.19 6.20 -3.31
C ILE A 576 -25.92 7.03 -3.21
N VAL A 577 -26.03 8.18 -2.56
CA VAL A 577 -24.91 8.88 -1.94
C VAL A 577 -24.96 8.50 -0.47
N TYR A 578 -23.84 8.07 0.10
CA TYR A 578 -23.82 7.76 1.52
C TYR A 578 -23.55 9.00 2.36
N GLU A 579 -24.56 9.40 3.14
CA GLU A 579 -24.50 10.58 4.02
C GLU A 579 -24.65 10.21 5.51
N GLY A 580 -24.68 8.91 5.86
CA GLY A 580 -24.89 8.42 7.22
C GLY A 580 -23.61 8.34 8.06
N ASP A 581 -23.69 8.44 9.39
CA ASP A 581 -22.47 8.46 10.23
C ASP A 581 -21.83 7.08 10.47
N LEU A 582 -22.51 5.99 10.10
CA LEU A 582 -22.12 4.63 10.48
C LEU A 582 -20.92 4.10 9.68
N PHE A 583 -20.77 4.50 8.41
CA PHE A 583 -19.66 4.10 7.51
C PHE A 583 -18.88 5.35 7.03
N PRO A 584 -18.03 5.96 7.86
CA PRO A 584 -17.26 7.16 7.50
C PRO A 584 -16.44 7.05 6.21
N GLU A 585 -16.02 5.85 5.82
CA GLU A 585 -15.28 5.52 4.61
C GLU A 585 -16.10 5.66 3.31
N PHE A 586 -17.43 5.71 3.40
CA PHE A 586 -18.32 5.90 2.26
C PHE A 586 -18.85 7.34 2.19
N GLN A 587 -18.50 8.20 3.14
CA GLN A 587 -19.11 9.52 3.26
C GLN A 587 -18.91 10.40 2.02
N GLY A 588 -20.02 10.82 1.43
CA GLY A 588 -20.04 11.61 0.19
C GLY A 588 -19.71 10.82 -1.06
N ASP A 589 -19.59 9.50 -0.99
CA ASP A 589 -19.33 8.65 -2.14
C ASP A 589 -20.61 7.98 -2.65
N LEU A 590 -20.53 7.40 -3.85
CA LEU A 590 -21.65 6.66 -4.43
C LEU A 590 -21.57 5.19 -4.04
N LEU A 591 -22.69 4.60 -3.64
CA LEU A 591 -22.85 3.15 -3.54
C LEU A 591 -23.91 2.70 -4.52
N PHE A 592 -23.65 1.68 -5.33
CA PHE A 592 -24.65 1.11 -6.21
C PHE A 592 -24.63 -0.41 -6.19
N VAL A 593 -25.78 -1.00 -6.49
CA VAL A 593 -25.96 -2.44 -6.52
C VAL A 593 -26.08 -2.96 -7.95
N THR A 594 -25.77 -4.25 -8.15
CA THR A 594 -25.86 -4.88 -9.45
C THR A 594 -26.72 -6.13 -9.44
N LEU A 595 -27.44 -6.31 -10.53
CA LEU A 595 -28.33 -7.43 -10.74
C LEU A 595 -27.57 -8.66 -11.25
N LYS A 596 -26.79 -8.53 -12.32
CA LYS A 596 -26.24 -9.71 -13.02
C LYS A 596 -25.04 -10.30 -12.29
N THR A 597 -24.19 -9.45 -11.71
CA THR A 597 -23.04 -9.90 -10.89
C THR A 597 -23.37 -9.99 -9.40
N GLY A 598 -24.47 -9.40 -8.92
CA GLY A 598 -24.84 -9.49 -7.51
C GLY A 598 -23.92 -8.73 -6.58
N GLY A 599 -23.38 -7.61 -7.05
CA GLY A 599 -22.36 -6.82 -6.36
C GLY A 599 -22.92 -5.60 -5.65
N LEU A 600 -22.22 -5.18 -4.60
CA LEU A 600 -22.33 -3.84 -4.00
C LEU A 600 -21.02 -3.12 -4.29
N HIS A 601 -21.08 -2.02 -5.02
CA HIS A 601 -19.94 -1.23 -5.41
C HIS A 601 -19.89 0.09 -4.62
N HIS A 602 -18.69 0.52 -4.25
CA HIS A 602 -18.38 1.82 -3.66
C HIS A 602 -17.52 2.62 -4.63
N LEU A 603 -18.08 3.68 -5.20
CA LEU A 603 -17.35 4.60 -6.08
C LEU A 603 -16.87 5.81 -5.28
N GLU A 604 -15.58 5.83 -4.98
CA GLU A 604 -14.92 7.00 -4.38
C GLU A 604 -14.91 8.13 -5.40
N LEU A 605 -15.33 9.32 -5.00
CA LEU A 605 -15.35 10.50 -5.85
C LEU A 605 -14.15 11.42 -5.60
N ASN A 606 -13.64 12.05 -6.65
CA ASN A 606 -12.80 13.23 -6.54
C ASN A 606 -13.65 14.46 -6.19
N GLU A 607 -13.00 15.54 -5.74
CA GLU A 607 -13.68 16.82 -5.45
C GLU A 607 -14.47 17.38 -6.65
N ASP A 608 -14.05 17.08 -7.88
CA ASP A 608 -14.73 17.51 -9.11
C ASP A 608 -15.91 16.60 -9.52
N GLY A 609 -16.18 15.54 -8.73
CA GLY A 609 -17.24 14.57 -8.97
C GLY A 609 -16.92 13.47 -9.98
N SER A 610 -15.67 13.38 -10.46
CA SER A 610 -15.18 12.24 -11.25
C SER A 610 -14.88 11.03 -10.35
N ILE A 611 -14.94 9.82 -10.91
CA ILE A 611 -14.68 8.58 -10.15
C ILE A 611 -13.17 8.44 -9.91
N LYS A 612 -12.77 8.45 -8.64
CA LYS A 612 -11.40 8.16 -8.18
C LYS A 612 -11.13 6.66 -8.09
N ALA A 613 -12.11 5.90 -7.61
CA ALA A 613 -11.98 4.48 -7.32
C ALA A 613 -13.31 3.74 -7.45
N ASP A 614 -13.27 2.41 -7.59
CA ASP A 614 -14.44 1.54 -7.61
C ASP A 614 -14.11 0.26 -6.84
N ASN A 615 -14.56 0.20 -5.58
CA ASN A 615 -14.29 -0.90 -4.68
C ASN A 615 -15.49 -1.85 -4.65
N LEU A 616 -15.25 -3.13 -4.93
CA LEU A 616 -16.28 -4.16 -4.81
C LEU A 616 -16.40 -4.62 -3.35
N ILE A 617 -17.54 -4.34 -2.74
CA ILE A 617 -17.84 -4.66 -1.34
C ILE A 617 -18.35 -6.10 -1.20
N PHE A 618 -19.36 -6.45 -1.98
CA PHE A 618 -19.93 -7.80 -2.09
C PHE A 618 -19.77 -8.32 -3.50
N ASP A 619 -19.49 -9.61 -3.64
CA ASP A 619 -19.33 -10.27 -4.93
C ASP A 619 -20.25 -11.50 -4.98
N ASN A 620 -21.52 -11.22 -5.32
CA ASN A 620 -22.59 -12.21 -5.41
C ASN A 620 -22.96 -12.89 -4.07
N ASP A 621 -22.62 -12.29 -2.93
CA ASP A 621 -22.91 -12.79 -1.58
C ASP A 621 -24.41 -13.10 -1.36
N PHE A 622 -25.30 -12.31 -2.00
CA PHE A 622 -26.76 -12.42 -1.85
C PHE A 622 -27.49 -12.71 -3.17
N GLY A 623 -26.76 -12.97 -4.25
CA GLY A 623 -27.32 -13.06 -5.59
C GLY A 623 -27.63 -11.68 -6.15
N ARG A 624 -28.68 -11.59 -6.98
CA ARG A 624 -29.08 -10.36 -7.69
C ARG A 624 -29.52 -9.29 -6.69
N LEU A 625 -28.92 -8.11 -6.73
CA LEU A 625 -29.29 -6.97 -5.90
C LEU A 625 -30.00 -5.91 -6.76
N ARG A 626 -31.11 -5.36 -6.26
CA ARG A 626 -31.99 -4.48 -7.03
C ARG A 626 -31.96 -3.04 -6.57
N ASP A 627 -32.04 -2.83 -5.26
CA ASP A 627 -32.09 -1.48 -4.72
C ASP A 627 -31.36 -1.33 -3.40
N ILE A 628 -31.00 -0.10 -3.09
CA ILE A 628 -30.18 0.30 -1.95
C ILE A 628 -30.66 1.66 -1.44
N GLU A 629 -30.76 1.82 -0.11
CA GLU A 629 -31.17 3.07 0.53
C GLU A 629 -30.48 3.25 1.89
N VAL A 630 -30.24 4.50 2.30
CA VAL A 630 -29.64 4.82 3.61
C VAL A 630 -30.74 4.99 4.65
N ALA A 631 -30.68 4.18 5.71
CA ALA A 631 -31.59 4.30 6.84
C ALA A 631 -31.27 5.56 7.68
N PRO A 632 -32.27 6.15 8.37
CA PRO A 632 -32.05 7.32 9.23
C PRO A 632 -31.00 7.14 10.34
N ASP A 633 -30.69 5.90 10.71
CA ASP A 633 -29.66 5.55 11.70
C ASP A 633 -28.27 5.32 11.08
N GLY A 634 -28.12 5.56 9.78
CA GLY A 634 -26.88 5.41 9.02
C GLY A 634 -26.60 3.99 8.51
N ARG A 635 -27.44 2.99 8.84
CA ARG A 635 -27.36 1.66 8.20
C ARG A 635 -27.69 1.76 6.71
N ILE A 636 -27.21 0.80 5.93
CA ILE A 636 -27.55 0.68 4.50
C ILE A 636 -28.51 -0.49 4.35
N PHE A 637 -29.63 -0.29 3.66
CA PHE A 637 -30.62 -1.31 3.40
C PHE A 637 -30.54 -1.70 1.93
N ILE A 638 -30.63 -3.00 1.63
CA ILE A 638 -30.57 -3.55 0.28
C ILE A 638 -31.70 -4.56 0.09
N VAL A 639 -32.28 -4.60 -1.12
CA VAL A 639 -33.21 -5.66 -1.51
C VAL A 639 -32.67 -6.56 -2.63
N THR A 640 -32.93 -7.86 -2.53
CA THR A 640 -32.57 -8.85 -3.55
C THR A 640 -33.63 -8.96 -4.65
N SER A 641 -33.26 -9.52 -5.80
CA SER A 641 -34.16 -9.73 -6.95
C SER A 641 -33.89 -11.09 -7.63
N ASN A 642 -33.71 -12.13 -6.83
CA ASN A 642 -33.46 -13.50 -7.26
C ASN A 642 -34.71 -14.20 -7.81
N GLN A 643 -35.92 -13.74 -7.43
CA GLN A 643 -37.17 -14.31 -7.95
C GLN A 643 -37.60 -13.75 -9.31
N ASP A 644 -36.78 -12.92 -9.97
CA ASP A 644 -37.12 -12.32 -11.28
C ASP A 644 -36.95 -13.27 -12.49
N GLY A 645 -36.52 -14.50 -12.24
CA GLY A 645 -36.30 -15.54 -13.24
C GLY A 645 -34.91 -15.50 -13.89
N ARG A 646 -34.00 -14.62 -13.44
CA ARG A 646 -32.64 -14.45 -14.01
C ARG A 646 -31.51 -14.78 -13.04
N ALA A 647 -31.81 -15.31 -11.86
CA ALA A 647 -30.81 -15.69 -10.86
C ALA A 647 -29.87 -16.81 -11.35
N ARG A 648 -28.64 -16.81 -10.82
CA ARG A 648 -27.61 -17.80 -11.15
C ARG A 648 -27.86 -19.10 -10.37
N GLY A 649 -28.62 -20.00 -10.98
CA GLY A 649 -28.90 -21.33 -10.41
C GLY A 649 -27.64 -22.18 -10.19
N ASP A 650 -26.60 -21.97 -11.00
CA ASP A 650 -25.27 -22.57 -10.81
C ASP A 650 -24.56 -22.09 -9.53
N LEU A 651 -24.96 -20.95 -8.99
CA LEU A 651 -24.46 -20.37 -7.73
C LEU A 651 -25.43 -20.58 -6.57
N GLY A 652 -26.50 -21.35 -6.75
CA GLY A 652 -27.44 -21.71 -5.68
C GLY A 652 -28.61 -20.74 -5.46
N PHE A 653 -28.86 -19.80 -6.38
CA PHE A 653 -29.99 -18.86 -6.31
C PHE A 653 -31.15 -19.26 -7.25
N PRO A 654 -32.42 -18.95 -6.91
CA PRO A 654 -32.86 -18.31 -5.67
C PRO A 654 -32.78 -19.26 -4.47
N LEU A 655 -32.61 -18.68 -3.28
CA LEU A 655 -32.79 -19.37 -2.00
C LEU A 655 -34.29 -19.45 -1.67
N GLU A 656 -34.68 -20.38 -0.78
CA GLU A 656 -36.06 -20.53 -0.33
C GLU A 656 -36.62 -19.25 0.33
N GLU A 657 -35.76 -18.48 1.00
CA GLU A 657 -36.13 -17.25 1.69
C GLU A 657 -36.08 -15.99 0.82
N ASP A 658 -35.69 -16.11 -0.45
CA ASP A 658 -35.67 -14.96 -1.37
C ASP A 658 -37.11 -14.52 -1.74
N ASP A 659 -37.34 -13.25 -2.08
CA ASP A 659 -36.40 -12.14 -1.98
C ASP A 659 -36.37 -11.53 -0.58
N ARG A 660 -35.27 -10.86 -0.24
CA ARG A 660 -34.93 -10.43 1.11
C ARG A 660 -34.72 -8.92 1.19
N LEU A 661 -35.06 -8.36 2.34
CA LEU A 661 -34.58 -7.05 2.80
C LEU A 661 -33.41 -7.29 3.76
N ILE A 662 -32.27 -6.67 3.48
CA ILE A 662 -31.01 -6.89 4.21
C ILE A 662 -30.50 -5.54 4.71
N ALA A 663 -30.12 -5.46 5.99
CA ALA A 663 -29.43 -4.32 6.55
C ALA A 663 -27.93 -4.58 6.71
N LEU A 664 -27.14 -3.55 6.44
CA LEU A 664 -25.70 -3.50 6.63
C LEU A 664 -25.39 -2.57 7.82
N SER A 665 -24.54 -3.06 8.72
CA SER A 665 -24.13 -2.36 9.94
C SER A 665 -22.65 -2.64 10.26
N ARG A 666 -22.17 -2.11 11.39
CA ARG A 666 -20.80 -2.33 11.89
C ARG A 666 -20.73 -3.26 13.10
#